data_AF-A0A8J4TER6-F1
#
_entry.id   AF-A0A8J4TER6-F1
#
_cell.length_a   1.000
_cell.length_b   1.000
_cell.length_c   1.000
_cell.angle_alpha   90.00
_cell.angle_beta   90.00
_cell.angle_gamma   90.00
#
_symmetry.space_group_name_H-M   'P 1'
#
loop_
_entity.id
_entity.type
_entity.pdbx_description
1 polymer ?
#
loop_
_entity_poly.entity_id
_entity_poly.type
_entity_poly.pdbx_seq_one_letter_code
_entity_poly.pdbx_strand_id
1 'polypeptide(L)'
;EQQQYCASLQENKALLEEQLDDARARCSALRELEKDNLLLRQKHMDMEAERDVERQRVDELLEMNMSLQMTLKRPSHSVDVTRSVNHPRVLYSELESDEELQEPKTPEDAVDQKPLSVEVNEASSLRLLGAENENAELRRRLERLQAEQEALQANSPEVTEALQRQTDRFKQLEEEHQNTLREFQNLKNENTSLQKTLEELEKRRLRETQKERSAGEVEKEIPRGECEGKDIGKEEKRKEEMVRAQREDGEGEEVLLEERKEETKKKHIETKERGEAEGEKWTGTGKDKPESVTPKEESKAEDQISKQKAEPEEDMREMEVELDKLRKEIHALSTQLQQAVEEADQQAKLVQELHSKLGEQTKKTRETEQKMALLEVESQRLRKAAENLTEARKQIEILQCEAMHQEEELMRLRSQAELQKMEAAVIPQLEGERAALERERETLKATIDSLRASVRKGDQLELTNQTLKAELERLGRSLESARRREEELEAELKESGLEIESLNKRRDEAMLEVTRLEQEKEVCQSELDSQRREQRQKEREMARLRQQLESTASALEHGNQRACSLELQHRRVCQELAQLKETCIQLEELQKENQQLSLLNAENGTQITSLTQELTSERVQSQKLTTQVAELNQSLEESEGKLKMVTSQLEQLQAEHARVVAEVTASLCNASAGETEDSKSNGQSTMQRGSPEEEHISSEDQIADSQILEHASVVSFSEDTKTHEDTKTQSFEIDNESQQLLSEKMVNLEKENAVLQREREVLLSQLAQSQAACAQLREQLDGFQRHFISLQESCSKLQDLNTKLQVEQASLSSQNASVLARCREIEVRCATLEAESKVWQKEKEESAVRCESLRRDHERLTALQQRQEAELEELLAKHSQLKSSSRGVEAQYRELEARHKELMESKAKLEEAEKEVQAERERMERGVQEQAIREKELERLKMENERQV
;
A
#
# COMPACT_ATOMS: atom_id res chain seq x y z
N GLU A 1 18.51 56.71 -19.00
CA GLU A 1 17.33 56.52 -19.87
C GLU A 1 17.56 55.42 -20.92
N GLN A 2 18.05 55.71 -22.14
CA GLN A 2 18.10 54.70 -23.23
C GLN A 2 18.75 53.36 -22.84
N GLN A 3 19.90 53.37 -22.15
CA GLN A 3 20.56 52.13 -21.69
C GLN A 3 19.71 51.33 -20.68
N GLN A 4 18.95 52.00 -19.81
CA GLN A 4 18.05 51.36 -18.84
C GLN A 4 16.82 50.78 -19.56
N TYR A 5 16.28 51.50 -20.56
CA TYR A 5 15.21 50.98 -21.41
C TYR A 5 15.66 49.72 -22.16
N CYS A 6 16.87 49.70 -22.73
CA CYS A 6 17.43 48.52 -23.37
C CYS A 6 17.65 47.36 -22.38
N ALA A 7 18.13 47.63 -21.17
CA ALA A 7 18.29 46.61 -20.13
C ALA A 7 16.93 45.99 -19.74
N SER A 8 15.93 46.80 -19.43
CA SER A 8 14.58 46.30 -19.10
C SER A 8 13.89 45.62 -20.29
N LEU A 9 14.21 45.99 -21.54
CA LEU A 9 13.75 45.26 -22.71
C LEU A 9 14.41 43.87 -22.83
N GLN A 10 15.69 43.74 -22.45
CA GLN A 10 16.41 42.47 -22.39
C GLN A 10 15.92 41.58 -21.23
N GLU A 11 15.64 42.16 -20.07
CA GLU A 11 15.05 41.46 -18.91
C GLU A 11 13.65 40.92 -19.25
N ASN A 12 12.78 41.76 -19.84
CA ASN A 12 11.45 41.31 -20.30
C ASN A 12 11.55 40.27 -21.43
N LYS A 13 12.52 40.39 -22.33
CA LYS A 13 12.77 39.36 -23.37
C LYS A 13 13.17 38.02 -22.74
N ALA A 14 14.10 38.03 -21.79
CA ALA A 14 14.55 36.80 -21.11
C ALA A 14 13.40 36.13 -20.34
N LEU A 15 12.59 36.91 -19.62
CA LEU A 15 11.40 36.42 -18.91
C LEU A 15 10.36 35.82 -19.87
N LEU A 16 10.15 36.42 -21.04
CA LEU A 16 9.25 35.89 -22.07
C LEU A 16 9.81 34.63 -22.74
N GLU A 17 11.13 34.53 -22.92
CA GLU A 17 11.77 33.30 -23.44
C GLU A 17 11.67 32.16 -22.42
N GLU A 18 11.93 32.42 -21.14
CA GLU A 18 11.74 31.49 -20.03
C GLU A 18 10.28 30.99 -19.97
N GLN A 19 9.29 31.90 -19.94
CA GLN A 19 7.86 31.54 -19.93
C GLN A 19 7.43 30.70 -21.15
N LEU A 20 8.07 30.90 -22.31
CA LEU A 20 7.75 30.20 -23.55
C LEU A 20 8.38 28.81 -23.58
N ASP A 21 9.60 28.63 -23.07
CA ASP A 21 10.19 27.30 -22.86
C ASP A 21 9.48 26.51 -21.76
N ASP A 22 9.04 27.19 -20.70
CA ASP A 22 8.21 26.64 -19.64
C ASP A 22 6.82 26.19 -20.18
N ALA A 23 6.23 26.95 -21.10
CA ALA A 23 5.03 26.56 -21.84
C ALA A 23 5.28 25.38 -22.79
N ARG A 24 6.42 25.34 -23.52
CA ARG A 24 6.83 24.20 -24.35
C ARG A 24 6.98 22.92 -23.52
N ALA A 25 7.63 22.99 -22.35
CA ALA A 25 7.80 21.88 -21.43
C ALA A 25 6.44 21.33 -20.95
N ARG A 26 5.52 22.22 -20.51
CA ARG A 26 4.13 21.84 -20.17
C ARG A 26 3.41 21.16 -21.35
N CYS A 27 3.55 21.67 -22.57
CA CYS A 27 2.92 21.07 -23.74
C CYS A 27 3.52 19.71 -24.12
N SER A 28 4.80 19.46 -23.86
CA SER A 28 5.40 18.14 -24.06
C SER A 28 4.92 17.14 -23.03
N ALA A 29 4.93 17.51 -21.74
CA ALA A 29 4.40 16.67 -20.66
C ALA A 29 2.90 16.34 -20.86
N LEU A 30 2.10 17.29 -21.34
CA LEU A 30 0.70 17.03 -21.69
C LEU A 30 0.55 15.99 -22.81
N ARG A 31 1.37 16.04 -23.87
CA ARG A 31 1.32 15.02 -24.95
C ARG A 31 1.78 13.64 -24.49
N GLU A 32 2.72 13.58 -23.55
CA GLU A 32 3.15 12.32 -22.94
C GLU A 32 2.02 11.75 -22.06
N LEU A 33 1.37 12.58 -21.25
CA LEU A 33 0.18 12.19 -20.46
C LEU A 33 -1.02 11.79 -21.35
N GLU A 34 -1.27 12.48 -22.46
CA GLU A 34 -2.30 12.11 -23.45
C GLU A 34 -2.03 10.73 -24.06
N LYS A 35 -0.78 10.48 -24.47
CA LYS A 35 -0.33 9.19 -25.01
C LYS A 35 -0.47 8.07 -23.98
N ASP A 36 -0.05 8.31 -22.73
CA ASP A 36 -0.16 7.31 -21.67
C ASP A 36 -1.62 7.09 -21.26
N ASN A 37 -2.47 8.12 -21.30
CA ASN A 37 -3.91 7.98 -21.08
C ASN A 37 -4.59 7.15 -22.19
N LEU A 38 -4.18 7.31 -23.46
CA LEU A 38 -4.63 6.45 -24.55
C LEU A 38 -4.16 5.00 -24.38
N LEU A 39 -2.91 4.77 -23.96
CA LEU A 39 -2.39 3.43 -23.65
C LEU A 39 -3.11 2.78 -22.45
N LEU A 40 -3.48 3.55 -21.43
CA LEU A 40 -4.28 3.08 -20.30
C LEU A 40 -5.72 2.77 -20.70
N ARG A 41 -6.34 3.58 -21.55
CA ARG A 41 -7.67 3.29 -22.13
C ARG A 41 -7.65 2.02 -22.97
N GLN A 42 -6.62 1.82 -23.80
CA GLN A 42 -6.48 0.59 -24.57
C GLN A 42 -6.38 -0.63 -23.65
N LYS A 43 -5.47 -0.60 -22.66
CA LYS A 43 -5.35 -1.66 -21.65
C LYS A 43 -6.65 -1.90 -20.88
N HIS A 44 -7.46 -0.87 -20.61
CA HIS A 44 -8.77 -1.06 -19.99
C HIS A 44 -9.71 -1.87 -20.88
N MET A 45 -9.83 -1.51 -22.17
CA MET A 45 -10.65 -2.28 -23.13
C MET A 45 -10.16 -3.72 -23.27
N ASP A 46 -8.83 -3.93 -23.30
CA ASP A 46 -8.23 -5.27 -23.38
C ASP A 46 -8.60 -6.10 -22.13
N MET A 47 -8.43 -5.55 -20.92
CA MET A 47 -8.81 -6.21 -19.65
C MET A 47 -10.31 -6.46 -19.52
N GLU A 48 -11.16 -5.58 -20.08
CA GLU A 48 -12.61 -5.80 -20.10
C GLU A 48 -13.03 -6.91 -21.06
N ALA A 49 -12.37 -7.01 -22.22
CA ALA A 49 -12.58 -8.13 -23.14
C ALA A 49 -12.12 -9.45 -22.51
N GLU A 50 -10.99 -9.47 -21.81
CA GLU A 50 -10.52 -10.67 -21.08
C GLU A 50 -11.47 -11.06 -19.93
N ARG A 51 -11.97 -10.09 -19.16
CA ARG A 51 -13.01 -10.30 -18.13
C ARG A 51 -14.28 -10.93 -18.73
N ASP A 52 -14.71 -10.46 -19.89
CA ASP A 52 -15.96 -10.93 -20.50
C ASP A 52 -15.82 -12.29 -21.20
N VAL A 53 -14.61 -12.64 -21.67
CA VAL A 53 -14.26 -14.01 -22.07
C VAL A 53 -14.23 -14.96 -20.86
N GLU A 54 -13.60 -14.57 -19.74
CA GLU A 54 -13.54 -15.46 -18.58
C GLU A 54 -14.92 -15.59 -17.88
N ARG A 55 -15.81 -14.60 -18.01
CA ARG A 55 -17.25 -14.74 -17.67
C ARG A 55 -17.93 -15.81 -18.50
N GLN A 56 -17.81 -15.76 -19.83
CA GLN A 56 -18.37 -16.79 -20.72
C GLN A 56 -17.85 -18.19 -20.35
N ARG A 57 -16.56 -18.30 -20.02
CA ARG A 57 -15.92 -19.54 -19.56
C ARG A 57 -16.46 -20.03 -18.21
N VAL A 58 -16.76 -19.13 -17.28
CA VAL A 58 -17.43 -19.48 -16.02
C VAL A 58 -18.85 -19.98 -16.27
N ASP A 59 -19.59 -19.36 -17.18
CA ASP A 59 -20.94 -19.81 -17.57
C ASP A 59 -20.90 -21.20 -18.25
N GLU A 60 -19.97 -21.44 -19.18
CA GLU A 60 -19.71 -22.77 -19.77
C GLU A 60 -19.37 -23.84 -18.72
N LEU A 61 -18.53 -23.50 -17.74
CA LEU A 61 -18.17 -24.40 -16.64
C LEU A 61 -19.35 -24.66 -15.69
N LEU A 62 -20.24 -23.68 -15.49
CA LEU A 62 -21.48 -23.85 -14.72
C LEU A 62 -22.47 -24.75 -15.47
N GLU A 63 -22.65 -24.58 -16.78
CA GLU A 63 -23.46 -25.49 -17.61
C GLU A 63 -22.89 -26.92 -17.59
N MET A 64 -21.57 -27.08 -17.75
CA MET A 64 -20.90 -28.37 -17.66
C MET A 64 -21.11 -29.02 -16.28
N ASN A 65 -20.94 -28.26 -15.19
CA ASN A 65 -21.12 -28.75 -13.82
C ASN A 65 -22.60 -29.15 -13.56
N MET A 66 -23.56 -28.36 -14.02
CA MET A 66 -24.99 -28.72 -13.97
C MET A 66 -25.28 -30.00 -14.78
N SER A 67 -24.68 -30.16 -15.96
CA SER A 67 -24.84 -31.38 -16.77
C SER A 67 -24.28 -32.63 -16.06
N LEU A 68 -23.11 -32.50 -15.42
CA LEU A 68 -22.49 -33.56 -14.63
C LEU A 68 -23.30 -33.87 -13.37
N GLN A 69 -23.85 -32.86 -12.71
CA GLN A 69 -24.73 -33.07 -11.57
C GLN A 69 -26.04 -33.78 -11.98
N MET A 70 -26.54 -33.52 -13.20
CA MET A 70 -27.73 -34.19 -13.76
C MET A 70 -27.45 -35.62 -14.24
N THR A 71 -26.21 -35.98 -14.60
CA THR A 71 -25.84 -37.39 -14.81
C THR A 71 -25.62 -38.12 -13.49
N LEU A 72 -24.95 -37.49 -12.51
CA LEU A 72 -24.72 -38.07 -11.18
C LEU A 72 -26.02 -38.30 -10.38
N LYS A 73 -27.02 -37.43 -10.56
CA LYS A 73 -28.36 -37.56 -9.93
C LYS A 73 -29.29 -38.58 -10.59
N ARG A 74 -28.86 -39.31 -11.64
CA ARG A 74 -29.69 -40.31 -12.33
C ARG A 74 -29.47 -41.71 -11.72
N PRO A 75 -30.43 -42.27 -10.96
CA PRO A 75 -30.21 -43.54 -10.26
C PRO A 75 -30.19 -44.75 -11.21
N SER A 76 -29.20 -45.63 -11.04
CA SER A 76 -29.01 -46.84 -11.84
C SER A 76 -30.00 -47.96 -11.47
N HIS A 77 -31.20 -47.95 -12.07
CA HIS A 77 -32.22 -49.00 -11.92
C HIS A 77 -32.81 -49.44 -13.28
N SER A 78 -32.04 -50.26 -14.02
CA SER A 78 -32.44 -51.08 -15.19
C SER A 78 -31.16 -51.50 -15.93
N VAL A 79 -30.78 -52.76 -16.11
CA VAL A 79 -31.34 -54.06 -15.70
C VAL A 79 -30.14 -54.99 -15.47
N ASP A 80 -30.19 -55.89 -14.48
CA ASP A 80 -29.31 -57.05 -14.43
C ASP A 80 -30.04 -58.31 -13.96
N VAL A 81 -30.48 -59.14 -14.91
CA VAL A 81 -30.96 -60.50 -14.67
C VAL A 81 -30.62 -61.37 -15.89
N THR A 82 -29.39 -61.88 -16.00
CA THR A 82 -29.14 -63.34 -16.15
C THR A 82 -27.64 -63.72 -16.28
N ARG A 83 -27.26 -64.71 -15.46
CA ARG A 83 -26.35 -65.83 -15.84
C ARG A 83 -24.90 -65.44 -16.20
N SER A 84 -23.97 -65.33 -15.24
CA SER A 84 -23.34 -66.41 -14.45
C SER A 84 -22.19 -67.17 -15.16
N VAL A 85 -21.20 -67.56 -14.34
CA VAL A 85 -20.04 -68.44 -14.62
C VAL A 85 -18.88 -67.81 -15.42
N ASN A 86 -17.85 -67.32 -14.71
CA ASN A 86 -16.48 -67.90 -14.74
C ASN A 86 -15.51 -67.14 -13.81
N HIS A 87 -15.22 -67.71 -12.63
CA HIS A 87 -13.93 -67.53 -11.94
C HIS A 87 -13.18 -68.87 -12.03
N PRO A 88 -11.87 -68.83 -12.34
CA PRO A 88 -10.85 -68.87 -11.29
C PRO A 88 -9.79 -67.76 -11.43
N ARG A 89 -8.80 -67.51 -10.54
CA ARG A 89 -8.46 -67.84 -9.12
C ARG A 89 -6.92 -67.70 -9.01
N VAL A 90 -6.35 -67.41 -7.82
CA VAL A 90 -4.88 -67.45 -7.48
C VAL A 90 -4.09 -66.26 -8.05
N LEU A 91 -3.22 -65.50 -7.34
CA LEU A 91 -2.90 -65.18 -5.92
C LEU A 91 -2.25 -63.76 -5.98
N TYR A 92 -2.08 -62.92 -4.94
CA TYR A 92 -1.90 -63.05 -3.48
C TYR A 92 -2.81 -62.00 -2.76
N SER A 93 -3.32 -62.19 -1.53
CA SER A 93 -2.64 -62.13 -0.21
C SER A 93 -1.91 -60.78 0.02
N GLU A 94 -2.15 -60.01 1.10
CA GLU A 94 -2.58 -60.37 2.47
C GLU A 94 -3.47 -59.32 3.20
N LEU A 95 -4.32 -59.80 4.12
CA LEU A 95 -4.82 -59.17 5.36
C LEU A 95 -5.64 -57.84 5.31
N GLU A 96 -6.97 -57.99 5.22
CA GLU A 96 -7.95 -57.09 5.87
C GLU A 96 -8.78 -57.92 6.88
N SER A 97 -8.70 -57.58 8.18
CA SER A 97 -9.38 -58.21 9.34
C SER A 97 -8.82 -57.58 10.64
N ASP A 98 -9.53 -57.19 11.70
CA ASP A 98 -10.95 -56.96 12.05
C ASP A 98 -10.96 -55.76 13.05
N GLU A 99 -12.01 -55.22 13.67
CA GLU A 99 -13.45 -55.54 13.80
C GLU A 99 -14.22 -54.20 13.97
N GLU A 100 -15.46 -54.09 13.48
CA GLU A 100 -16.43 -53.06 13.91
C GLU A 100 -17.80 -53.70 14.15
N LEU A 101 -18.62 -53.04 14.98
CA LEU A 101 -19.98 -53.42 15.44
C LEU A 101 -20.09 -54.59 16.43
N GLN A 102 -20.03 -54.25 17.72
CA GLN A 102 -20.86 -54.93 18.72
C GLN A 102 -21.28 -53.97 19.84
N GLU A 103 -22.59 -53.76 20.01
CA GLU A 103 -23.16 -53.21 21.24
C GLU A 103 -23.10 -54.26 22.35
N PRO A 104 -22.75 -53.85 23.58
CA PRO A 104 -23.40 -54.43 24.74
C PRO A 104 -23.91 -53.37 25.73
N LYS A 105 -25.25 -53.31 25.84
CA LYS A 105 -26.03 -53.36 27.08
C LYS A 105 -25.49 -52.63 28.32
N THR A 106 -26.34 -51.78 28.87
CA THR A 106 -26.32 -51.34 30.27
C THR A 106 -26.08 -52.48 31.28
N PRO A 107 -25.12 -52.32 32.20
CA PRO A 107 -25.20 -52.84 33.56
C PRO A 107 -25.52 -51.69 34.53
N GLU A 108 -26.67 -51.77 35.19
CA GLU A 108 -26.88 -51.05 36.46
C GLU A 108 -26.06 -51.75 37.58
N ASP A 109 -25.86 -51.06 38.70
CA ASP A 109 -25.32 -51.57 39.98
C ASP A 109 -23.93 -52.24 40.00
N ALA A 110 -22.89 -51.40 40.05
CA ALA A 110 -21.69 -51.67 40.85
C ALA A 110 -21.08 -50.35 41.39
N VAL A 111 -21.40 -49.98 42.63
CA VAL A 111 -20.83 -48.78 43.28
C VAL A 111 -19.47 -49.12 43.91
N ASP A 112 -18.42 -49.09 43.10
CA ASP A 112 -17.04 -48.87 43.56
C ASP A 112 -16.53 -47.58 42.92
N GLN A 113 -16.89 -46.44 43.54
CA GLN A 113 -16.37 -45.13 43.14
C GLN A 113 -14.86 -45.09 43.44
N LYS A 114 -14.03 -45.25 42.41
CA LYS A 114 -12.64 -44.82 42.48
C LYS A 114 -12.63 -43.36 42.94
N PRO A 115 -11.85 -42.97 43.95
CA PRO A 115 -11.81 -41.57 44.36
C PRO A 115 -11.29 -40.73 43.19
N LEU A 116 -11.87 -39.54 42.99
CA LEU A 116 -11.55 -38.64 41.86
C LEU A 116 -10.04 -38.39 41.66
N SER A 117 -9.23 -38.48 42.72
CA SER A 117 -7.77 -38.42 42.62
C SER A 117 -7.16 -39.56 41.80
N VAL A 118 -7.71 -40.77 41.88
CA VAL A 118 -7.28 -41.93 41.06
C VAL A 118 -7.75 -41.76 39.62
N GLU A 119 -8.98 -41.31 39.38
CA GLU A 119 -9.49 -41.06 38.02
C GLU A 119 -8.74 -39.91 37.33
N VAL A 120 -8.44 -38.82 38.05
CA VAL A 120 -7.61 -37.71 37.56
C VAL A 120 -6.16 -38.16 37.35
N ASN A 121 -5.61 -39.05 38.19
CA ASN A 121 -4.27 -39.61 37.98
C ASN A 121 -4.24 -40.58 36.79
N GLU A 122 -5.26 -41.41 36.59
CA GLU A 122 -5.40 -42.29 35.43
C GLU A 122 -5.54 -41.46 34.13
N ALA A 123 -6.41 -40.45 34.11
CA ALA A 123 -6.55 -39.52 33.00
C ALA A 123 -5.29 -38.67 32.74
N SER A 124 -4.56 -38.28 33.79
CA SER A 124 -3.28 -37.57 33.66
C SER A 124 -2.17 -38.48 33.16
N SER A 125 -2.16 -39.75 33.58
CA SER A 125 -1.21 -40.77 33.09
C SER A 125 -1.49 -41.16 31.64
N LEU A 126 -2.76 -41.25 31.24
CA LEU A 126 -3.16 -41.46 29.84
C LEU A 126 -2.81 -40.25 28.96
N ARG A 127 -2.98 -39.02 29.47
CA ARG A 127 -2.54 -37.80 28.77
C ARG A 127 -1.02 -37.70 28.68
N LEU A 128 -0.30 -38.09 29.73
CA LEU A 128 1.17 -38.16 29.73
C LEU A 128 1.63 -39.21 28.71
N LEU A 129 1.07 -40.42 28.73
CA LEU A 129 1.39 -41.49 27.79
C LEU A 129 1.05 -41.12 26.34
N GLY A 130 -0.06 -40.41 26.11
CA GLY A 130 -0.38 -39.81 24.81
C GLY A 130 0.70 -38.83 24.35
N ALA A 131 1.03 -37.85 25.20
CA ALA A 131 2.08 -36.88 24.92
C ALA A 131 3.48 -37.52 24.77
N GLU A 132 3.79 -38.61 25.49
CA GLU A 132 5.03 -39.38 25.37
C GLU A 132 5.09 -40.15 24.05
N ASN A 133 3.97 -40.75 23.62
CA ASN A 133 3.85 -41.39 22.31
C ASN A 133 3.98 -40.36 21.16
N GLU A 134 3.32 -39.21 21.27
CA GLU A 134 3.48 -38.08 20.34
C GLU A 134 4.93 -37.58 20.33
N ASN A 135 5.58 -37.42 21.48
CA ASN A 135 6.97 -37.01 21.59
C ASN A 135 7.91 -38.07 20.98
N ALA A 136 7.62 -39.36 21.14
CA ALA A 136 8.37 -40.45 20.53
C ALA A 136 8.17 -40.51 19.00
N GLU A 137 6.96 -40.25 18.50
CA GLU A 137 6.73 -40.15 17.05
C GLU A 137 7.38 -38.90 16.46
N LEU A 138 7.29 -37.76 17.13
CA LEU A 138 8.00 -36.52 16.76
C LEU A 138 9.51 -36.73 16.76
N ARG A 139 10.08 -37.47 17.72
CA ARG A 139 11.50 -37.88 17.68
C ARG A 139 11.81 -38.75 16.47
N ARG A 140 11.04 -39.82 16.22
CA ARG A 140 11.19 -40.64 15.00
C ARG A 140 11.02 -39.84 13.71
N ARG A 141 10.24 -38.75 13.73
CA ARG A 141 10.03 -37.86 12.58
C ARG A 141 11.17 -36.86 12.42
N LEU A 142 11.72 -36.35 13.51
CA LEU A 142 12.95 -35.55 13.51
C LEU A 142 14.16 -36.39 13.08
N GLU A 143 14.31 -37.62 13.57
CA GLU A 143 15.33 -38.59 13.15
C GLU A 143 15.25 -38.90 11.65
N ARG A 144 14.03 -39.08 11.11
CA ARG A 144 13.81 -39.23 9.65
C ARG A 144 14.13 -37.96 8.87
N LEU A 145 13.66 -36.79 9.32
CA LEU A 145 13.96 -35.52 8.68
C LEU A 145 15.46 -35.17 8.75
N GLN A 146 16.15 -35.57 9.81
CA GLN A 146 17.61 -35.46 9.95
C GLN A 146 18.32 -36.42 9.00
N ALA A 147 17.91 -37.70 8.91
CA ALA A 147 18.46 -38.64 7.94
C ALA A 147 18.20 -38.21 6.48
N GLU A 148 17.03 -37.63 6.18
CA GLU A 148 16.70 -37.02 4.89
C GLU A 148 17.55 -35.76 4.63
N GLN A 149 17.77 -34.91 5.63
CA GLN A 149 18.61 -33.71 5.52
C GLN A 149 20.09 -34.05 5.37
N GLU A 150 20.61 -35.05 6.09
CA GLU A 150 21.95 -35.59 5.95
C GLU A 150 22.13 -36.26 4.58
N ALA A 151 21.13 -37.01 4.09
CA ALA A 151 21.13 -37.57 2.74
C ALA A 151 21.12 -36.47 1.66
N LEU A 152 20.38 -35.37 1.85
CA LEU A 152 20.39 -34.23 0.92
C LEU A 152 21.73 -33.47 0.95
N GLN A 153 22.34 -33.29 2.12
CA GLN A 153 23.68 -32.71 2.26
C GLN A 153 24.76 -33.60 1.63
N ALA A 154 24.66 -34.93 1.77
CA ALA A 154 25.59 -35.88 1.18
C ALA A 154 25.48 -35.97 -0.36
N ASN A 155 24.30 -35.73 -0.92
CA ASN A 155 24.02 -35.92 -2.36
C ASN A 155 23.99 -34.63 -3.20
N SER A 156 24.22 -33.42 -2.64
CA SER A 156 24.15 -32.17 -3.40
C SER A 156 25.20 -31.09 -3.01
N PRO A 157 26.50 -31.29 -3.33
CA PRO A 157 27.54 -30.31 -3.02
C PRO A 157 27.33 -28.94 -3.68
N GLU A 158 26.66 -28.89 -4.85
CA GLU A 158 26.35 -27.62 -5.51
C GLU A 158 25.43 -26.72 -4.67
N VAL A 159 24.52 -27.29 -3.87
CA VAL A 159 23.58 -26.53 -3.03
C VAL A 159 24.30 -25.99 -1.79
N THR A 160 25.16 -26.78 -1.16
CA THR A 160 25.95 -26.31 -0.01
C THR A 160 26.97 -25.25 -0.43
N GLU A 161 27.67 -25.44 -1.56
CA GLU A 161 28.53 -24.40 -2.12
C GLU A 161 27.76 -23.13 -2.54
N ALA A 162 26.56 -23.25 -3.12
CA ALA A 162 25.74 -22.10 -3.47
C ALA A 162 25.29 -21.31 -2.23
N LEU A 163 24.87 -22.00 -1.16
CA LEU A 163 24.51 -21.38 0.12
C LEU A 163 25.73 -20.72 0.78
N GLN A 164 26.91 -21.32 0.67
CA GLN A 164 28.15 -20.74 1.19
C GLN A 164 28.61 -19.53 0.38
N ARG A 165 28.50 -19.56 -0.96
CA ARG A 165 28.72 -18.39 -1.84
C ARG A 165 27.75 -17.24 -1.55
N GLN A 166 26.50 -17.53 -1.19
CA GLN A 166 25.56 -16.50 -0.71
C GLN A 166 25.98 -15.96 0.66
N THR A 167 26.38 -16.83 1.59
CA THR A 167 26.83 -16.46 2.94
C THR A 167 28.05 -15.54 2.90
N ASP A 168 29.02 -15.82 2.02
CA ASP A 168 30.22 -15.00 1.87
C ASP A 168 29.94 -13.68 1.13
N ARG A 169 28.95 -13.63 0.23
CA ARG A 169 28.42 -12.37 -0.32
C ARG A 169 27.70 -11.53 0.74
N PHE A 170 26.96 -12.13 1.66
CA PHE A 170 26.34 -11.40 2.78
C PHE A 170 27.40 -10.77 3.68
N LYS A 171 28.48 -11.48 4.02
CA LYS A 171 29.62 -10.90 4.76
C LYS A 171 30.26 -9.73 4.02
N GLN A 172 30.47 -9.84 2.70
CA GLN A 172 31.01 -8.76 1.88
C GLN A 172 30.10 -7.52 1.91
N LEU A 173 28.78 -7.70 1.77
CA LEU A 173 27.79 -6.62 1.87
C LEU A 173 27.70 -6.03 3.29
N GLU A 174 27.89 -6.82 4.34
CA GLU A 174 28.00 -6.34 5.72
C GLU A 174 29.28 -5.52 5.95
N GLU A 175 30.42 -5.94 5.39
CA GLU A 175 31.67 -5.18 5.44
C GLU A 175 31.57 -3.87 4.64
N GLU A 176 30.98 -3.88 3.45
CA GLU A 176 30.67 -2.69 2.64
C GLU A 176 29.70 -1.74 3.36
N HIS A 177 28.67 -2.27 4.03
CA HIS A 177 27.75 -1.47 4.82
C HIS A 177 28.45 -0.85 6.05
N GLN A 178 29.34 -1.59 6.72
CA GLN A 178 30.16 -1.03 7.78
C GLN A 178 31.18 0.01 7.27
N ASN A 179 31.75 -0.18 6.08
CA ASN A 179 32.65 0.80 5.46
C ASN A 179 31.90 2.11 5.18
N THR A 180 30.76 2.06 4.49
CA THR A 180 29.91 3.24 4.20
C THR A 180 29.38 3.92 5.48
N LEU A 181 29.11 3.17 6.55
CA LEU A 181 28.78 3.75 7.86
C LEU A 181 29.96 4.50 8.50
N ARG A 182 31.21 4.00 8.37
CA ARG A 182 32.42 4.70 8.84
C ARG A 182 32.71 5.95 7.99
N GLU A 183 32.53 5.86 6.67
CA GLU A 183 32.63 7.02 5.75
C GLU A 183 31.59 8.09 6.10
N PHE A 184 30.33 7.70 6.37
CA PHE A 184 29.28 8.63 6.81
C PHE A 184 29.61 9.28 8.16
N GLN A 185 30.24 8.54 9.09
CA GLN A 185 30.74 9.12 10.35
C GLN A 185 31.89 10.10 10.12
N ASN A 186 32.83 9.81 9.21
CA ASN A 186 33.92 10.70 8.84
C ASN A 186 33.39 11.99 8.18
N LEU A 187 32.53 11.87 7.17
CA LEU A 187 31.85 13.00 6.52
C LEU A 187 31.01 13.82 7.51
N LYS A 188 30.37 13.18 8.51
CA LYS A 188 29.68 13.89 9.58
C LYS A 188 30.66 14.67 10.47
N ASN A 189 31.79 14.08 10.84
CA ASN A 189 32.83 14.75 11.62
C ASN A 189 33.40 15.96 10.86
N GLU A 190 33.71 15.79 9.57
CA GLU A 190 34.13 16.86 8.65
C GLU A 190 33.06 17.95 8.52
N ASN A 191 31.77 17.59 8.39
CA ASN A 191 30.69 18.58 8.36
C ASN A 191 30.63 19.38 9.69
N THR A 192 30.86 18.75 10.85
CA THR A 192 30.93 19.49 12.13
C THR A 192 32.19 20.36 12.29
N SER A 193 33.31 20.06 11.62
CA SER A 193 34.50 20.94 11.62
C SER A 193 34.37 22.08 10.59
N LEU A 194 33.72 21.82 9.46
CA LEU A 194 33.29 22.84 8.50
C LEU A 194 32.26 23.79 9.11
N GLN A 195 31.28 23.30 9.88
CA GLN A 195 30.34 24.16 10.63
C GLN A 195 31.07 25.05 11.65
N LYS A 196 32.01 24.50 12.43
CA LYS A 196 32.81 25.29 13.39
C LYS A 196 33.68 26.33 12.70
N THR A 197 34.31 26.00 11.57
CA THR A 197 35.15 26.97 10.83
C THR A 197 34.29 28.03 10.12
N LEU A 198 33.09 27.68 9.63
CA LEU A 198 32.12 28.66 9.13
C LEU A 198 31.65 29.60 10.25
N GLU A 199 31.27 29.08 11.41
CA GLU A 199 30.94 29.89 12.60
C GLU A 199 32.10 30.80 13.01
N GLU A 200 33.35 30.33 12.97
CA GLU A 200 34.54 31.13 13.26
C GLU A 200 34.80 32.21 12.21
N LEU A 201 34.56 31.92 10.92
CA LEU A 201 34.64 32.90 9.83
C LEU A 201 33.52 33.94 9.92
N GLU A 202 32.31 33.56 10.32
CA GLU A 202 31.21 34.50 10.62
C GLU A 202 31.54 35.36 11.84
N LYS A 203 32.08 34.78 12.91
CA LYS A 203 32.56 35.51 14.09
C LYS A 203 33.72 36.45 13.75
N ARG A 204 34.60 36.10 12.80
CA ARG A 204 35.62 37.01 12.24
C ARG A 204 34.98 38.12 11.42
N ARG A 205 34.10 37.81 10.46
CA ARG A 205 33.41 38.79 9.61
C ARG A 205 32.54 39.77 10.40
N LEU A 206 31.94 39.34 11.51
CA LEU A 206 31.24 40.20 12.47
C LEU A 206 32.20 41.11 13.24
N ARG A 207 33.38 40.61 13.63
CA ARG A 207 34.44 41.44 14.24
C ARG A 207 35.09 42.38 13.25
N GLU A 208 35.20 42.00 11.98
CA GLU A 208 35.74 42.82 10.89
C GLU A 208 34.75 43.93 10.52
N THR A 209 33.48 43.63 10.32
CA THR A 209 32.45 44.67 10.12
C THR A 209 32.22 45.57 11.34
N GLN A 210 32.49 45.09 12.57
CA GLN A 210 32.58 45.95 13.76
C GLN A 210 33.86 46.82 13.76
N LYS A 211 35.01 46.28 13.32
CA LYS A 211 36.26 47.04 13.15
C LYS A 211 36.13 48.10 12.06
N GLU A 212 35.56 47.80 10.91
CA GLU A 212 35.30 48.77 9.83
C GLU A 212 34.39 49.90 10.33
N ARG A 213 33.35 49.58 11.11
CA ARG A 213 32.48 50.57 11.76
C ARG A 213 33.16 51.42 12.85
N SER A 214 34.30 50.98 13.40
CA SER A 214 35.10 51.73 14.37
C SER A 214 36.39 52.34 13.78
N ALA A 215 36.76 51.96 12.55
CA ALA A 215 37.90 52.48 11.79
C ALA A 215 37.50 53.50 10.71
N GLY A 216 36.21 53.90 10.69
CA GLY A 216 35.75 55.09 9.97
C GLY A 216 36.19 56.41 10.62
N GLU A 217 36.80 56.35 11.80
CA GLU A 217 37.42 57.49 12.49
C GLU A 217 38.92 57.21 12.72
N VAL A 218 39.72 58.28 12.63
CA VAL A 218 41.20 58.33 12.74
C VAL A 218 41.99 57.90 11.49
N GLU A 219 43.06 58.66 11.18
CA GLU A 219 43.85 58.61 9.95
C GLU A 219 45.13 57.75 10.05
N LYS A 220 45.82 57.55 8.91
CA LYS A 220 47.30 57.41 8.72
C LYS A 220 48.03 56.40 9.63
N GLU A 221 48.68 55.35 9.12
CA GLU A 221 49.91 55.45 8.31
C GLU A 221 50.37 54.07 7.74
N ILE A 222 51.37 54.08 6.85
CA ILE A 222 52.00 52.91 6.19
C ILE A 222 53.52 53.16 6.29
N PRO A 223 54.40 52.26 6.81
CA PRO A 223 54.90 51.13 5.98
C PRO A 223 55.62 49.90 6.62
N ARG A 224 55.82 48.86 5.78
CA ARG A 224 57.01 47.95 5.65
C ARG A 224 57.39 46.91 6.74
N GLY A 225 58.13 45.88 6.29
CA GLY A 225 58.81 44.82 7.07
C GLY A 225 58.00 43.52 7.11
N GLU A 226 58.24 42.46 6.34
CA GLU A 226 59.45 41.67 5.97
C GLU A 226 59.95 40.67 7.04
N CYS A 227 60.09 39.42 6.58
CA CYS A 227 60.92 38.31 7.07
C CYS A 227 60.63 37.57 8.41
N GLU A 228 60.59 36.24 8.27
CA GLU A 228 61.32 35.23 9.06
C GLU A 228 61.10 35.10 10.60
N GLY A 229 60.26 34.12 10.97
CA GLY A 229 60.77 32.78 11.29
C GLY A 229 61.35 32.46 12.69
N LYS A 230 61.16 31.19 13.06
CA LYS A 230 61.74 30.42 14.20
C LYS A 230 61.10 30.54 15.58
N ASP A 231 61.15 29.38 16.22
CA ASP A 231 60.72 29.05 17.57
C ASP A 231 61.55 29.78 18.65
N ILE A 232 60.93 30.11 19.79
CA ILE A 232 61.17 29.44 21.09
C ILE A 232 60.35 30.13 22.20
N GLY A 233 59.36 29.40 22.72
CA GLY A 233 59.08 29.27 24.15
C GLY A 233 58.28 30.35 24.91
N LYS A 234 57.71 29.89 26.03
CA LYS A 234 57.16 30.63 27.18
C LYS A 234 55.85 31.40 26.96
N GLU A 235 54.75 30.72 27.22
CA GLU A 235 53.54 31.35 27.77
C GLU A 235 53.35 30.88 29.22
N GLU A 236 53.16 31.80 30.16
CA GLU A 236 52.97 31.50 31.59
C GLU A 236 51.54 31.78 32.07
N LYS A 237 51.00 30.85 32.86
CA LYS A 237 50.07 31.08 33.99
C LYS A 237 48.74 31.84 33.69
N ARG A 238 47.66 31.06 33.58
CA ARG A 238 46.60 30.97 34.61
C ARG A 238 46.09 29.53 34.62
N LYS A 239 46.31 28.74 35.68
CA LYS A 239 45.74 28.77 37.05
C LYS A 239 44.35 28.14 37.13
N GLU A 240 44.27 27.07 37.93
CA GLU A 240 43.08 26.54 38.63
C GLU A 240 41.94 25.98 37.72
N GLU A 241 41.25 24.86 38.03
CA GLU A 241 41.12 24.05 39.27
C GLU A 241 41.11 22.52 39.03
N MET A 242 41.19 21.74 40.13
CA MET A 242 40.59 20.40 40.34
C MET A 242 41.05 19.25 39.40
N VAL A 243 42.02 18.38 39.72
CA VAL A 243 42.14 17.46 40.90
C VAL A 243 40.91 16.54 41.00
N ARG A 244 40.98 15.21 40.86
CA ARG A 244 41.93 14.29 41.51
C ARG A 244 42.05 12.96 40.74
N ALA A 245 43.26 12.50 40.43
CA ALA A 245 43.53 11.12 40.02
C ALA A 245 44.96 10.71 40.43
N GLN A 246 45.05 9.58 41.14
CA GLN A 246 46.20 8.66 41.28
C GLN A 246 47.64 9.21 41.20
N ARG A 247 48.36 9.17 42.33
CA ARG A 247 49.68 8.52 42.62
C ARG A 247 50.23 9.11 43.94
N GLU A 248 50.53 8.27 44.93
CA GLU A 248 51.82 7.60 45.24
C GLU A 248 52.87 8.56 45.86
N ASP A 249 53.67 7.99 46.77
CA ASP A 249 54.78 8.56 47.55
C ASP A 249 54.48 9.70 48.54
N GLY A 250 55.02 9.61 49.77
CA GLY A 250 55.09 10.78 50.65
C GLY A 250 55.06 10.65 52.18
N GLU A 251 55.50 9.57 52.83
CA GLU A 251 56.09 9.62 54.19
C GLU A 251 56.71 8.28 54.59
N GLY A 252 57.81 8.30 55.36
CA GLY A 252 58.47 7.11 55.88
C GLY A 252 59.75 7.43 56.67
N GLU A 253 60.10 6.56 57.62
CA GLU A 253 61.35 6.61 58.38
C GLU A 253 61.80 5.19 58.78
N GLU A 254 63.12 5.02 58.88
CA GLU A 254 63.94 3.95 59.47
C GLU A 254 63.46 2.45 59.35
N VAL A 255 64.07 1.53 58.57
CA VAL A 255 65.47 1.13 58.26
C VAL A 255 66.06 0.05 59.21
N LEU A 256 66.63 -1.00 58.59
CA LEU A 256 67.44 -2.13 59.12
C LEU A 256 66.75 -3.34 59.79
N LEU A 257 66.78 -4.47 59.06
CA LEU A 257 67.42 -5.79 59.35
C LEU A 257 68.02 -5.98 60.78
N GLU A 258 68.12 -7.17 61.38
CA GLU A 258 68.33 -8.52 60.82
C GLU A 258 68.01 -9.64 61.86
N GLU A 259 68.28 -10.91 61.56
CA GLU A 259 68.01 -12.05 62.47
C GLU A 259 69.07 -12.29 63.57
N ARG A 260 68.64 -13.06 64.60
CA ARG A 260 69.39 -14.11 65.32
C ARG A 260 70.35 -13.75 66.48
N LYS A 261 70.30 -14.65 67.48
CA LYS A 261 71.25 -15.00 68.57
C LYS A 261 71.03 -14.42 69.97
N GLU A 262 71.67 -15.14 70.89
CA GLU A 262 71.39 -15.25 72.32
C GLU A 262 72.20 -14.30 73.21
N GLU A 263 71.84 -14.34 74.50
CA GLU A 263 72.70 -14.19 75.67
C GLU A 263 73.04 -12.83 76.32
N THR A 264 73.10 -12.91 77.66
CA THR A 264 73.54 -11.92 78.66
C THR A 264 72.67 -10.66 78.82
N LYS A 265 71.99 -10.39 79.95
CA LYS A 265 72.28 -10.41 81.43
C LYS A 265 72.74 -9.05 81.96
N LYS A 266 72.19 -8.67 83.14
CA LYS A 266 72.55 -7.56 84.06
C LYS A 266 72.02 -6.17 83.62
N LYS A 267 71.60 -5.26 84.52
CA LYS A 267 71.57 -5.30 86.01
C LYS A 267 70.67 -4.20 86.65
N HIS A 268 70.26 -4.46 87.91
CA HIS A 268 70.15 -3.49 89.03
C HIS A 268 68.98 -2.47 89.07
N ILE A 269 68.42 -2.08 90.23
CA ILE A 269 68.54 -2.49 91.67
C ILE A 269 67.27 -2.00 92.43
N GLU A 270 66.87 -2.40 93.66
CA GLU A 270 67.38 -3.30 94.72
C GLU A 270 66.19 -3.88 95.52
N THR A 271 66.32 -5.08 96.12
CA THR A 271 65.81 -5.52 97.46
C THR A 271 65.81 -7.06 97.55
N LYS A 272 66.00 -7.72 98.72
CA LYS A 272 66.92 -7.38 99.82
C LYS A 272 67.36 -8.63 100.62
N GLU A 273 68.43 -8.43 101.38
CA GLU A 273 68.96 -9.13 102.57
C GLU A 273 68.05 -10.13 103.34
N ARG A 274 68.46 -11.36 103.75
CA ARG A 274 69.69 -12.22 103.61
C ARG A 274 69.26 -13.72 103.61
N GLY A 275 70.09 -14.77 103.55
CA GLY A 275 71.55 -15.00 103.57
C GLY A 275 71.93 -16.23 102.70
N GLU A 276 73.11 -16.86 102.69
CA GLU A 276 74.25 -17.09 103.62
C GLU A 276 74.09 -18.27 104.61
N ALA A 277 74.93 -19.32 104.60
CA ALA A 277 76.01 -19.67 103.65
C ALA A 277 76.38 -21.19 103.66
N GLU A 278 77.36 -21.56 102.84
CA GLU A 278 77.81 -22.90 102.41
C GLU A 278 78.62 -23.70 103.46
N GLY A 279 78.88 -24.99 103.16
CA GLY A 279 80.28 -25.36 102.87
C GLY A 279 81.07 -26.29 103.83
N GLU A 280 81.41 -27.47 103.30
CA GLU A 280 82.75 -28.11 103.42
C GLU A 280 83.18 -28.77 104.76
N LYS A 281 84.46 -29.20 104.83
CA LYS A 281 85.01 -30.27 105.70
C LYS A 281 86.35 -29.87 106.36
N TRP A 282 86.78 -30.73 107.30
CA TRP A 282 88.17 -31.07 107.71
C TRP A 282 88.64 -30.66 109.13
N THR A 283 89.28 -31.64 109.79
CA THR A 283 90.35 -31.56 110.82
C THR A 283 90.26 -30.64 112.04
N GLY A 284 90.26 -31.27 113.23
CA GLY A 284 91.54 -31.47 113.94
C GLY A 284 91.94 -30.53 115.09
N THR A 285 91.85 -31.06 116.33
CA THR A 285 92.73 -30.77 117.50
C THR A 285 92.99 -29.33 117.97
N GLY A 286 92.71 -29.03 119.24
CA GLY A 286 93.69 -28.29 120.06
C GLY A 286 93.23 -27.32 121.17
N LYS A 287 93.12 -27.85 122.41
CA LYS A 287 93.69 -27.28 123.66
C LYS A 287 93.06 -26.06 124.41
N ASP A 288 93.18 -26.23 125.74
CA ASP A 288 93.48 -25.26 126.83
C ASP A 288 92.48 -24.15 127.24
N LYS A 289 91.73 -24.42 128.34
CA LYS A 289 91.92 -23.84 129.71
C LYS A 289 91.70 -22.32 129.95
N PRO A 290 91.55 -21.81 131.21
CA PRO A 290 92.05 -22.30 132.52
C PRO A 290 91.07 -23.09 133.43
N GLU A 291 90.73 -22.55 134.60
CA GLU A 291 90.23 -23.21 135.82
C GLU A 291 88.99 -22.46 136.36
N SER A 292 88.17 -22.96 137.29
CA SER A 292 88.46 -23.43 138.67
C SER A 292 87.24 -24.27 139.19
N VAL A 293 87.07 -24.76 140.43
CA VAL A 293 87.55 -24.43 141.79
C VAL A 293 87.78 -25.72 142.62
N THR A 294 88.28 -25.56 143.85
CA THR A 294 88.62 -26.57 144.88
C THR A 294 87.53 -26.58 146.01
N PRO A 295 87.61 -27.31 147.15
CA PRO A 295 88.73 -28.13 147.68
C PRO A 295 88.44 -29.47 148.43
N LYS A 296 89.44 -30.38 148.42
CA LYS A 296 90.02 -31.16 149.57
C LYS A 296 89.13 -32.21 150.32
N GLU A 297 89.63 -33.27 151.00
CA GLU A 297 91.00 -33.79 151.24
C GLU A 297 91.02 -35.31 151.63
N GLU A 298 92.06 -36.05 151.18
CA GLU A 298 92.94 -37.03 151.91
C GLU A 298 92.41 -38.28 152.69
N SER A 299 93.20 -39.35 153.02
CA SER A 299 94.59 -39.79 152.67
C SER A 299 94.74 -41.36 152.73
N LYS A 300 95.91 -41.95 153.12
CA LYS A 300 96.31 -43.38 152.92
C LYS A 300 97.12 -44.02 154.08
N ALA A 301 97.13 -45.37 154.15
CA ALA A 301 98.20 -46.28 154.67
C ALA A 301 98.54 -46.25 156.20
N GLU A 302 99.18 -47.23 156.90
CA GLU A 302 99.50 -48.69 156.73
C GLU A 302 99.94 -49.32 158.12
N ASP A 303 100.28 -50.62 158.15
CA ASP A 303 101.12 -51.40 159.15
C ASP A 303 100.67 -51.90 160.57
N GLN A 304 100.41 -53.22 160.66
CA GLN A 304 101.21 -54.33 161.28
C GLN A 304 101.61 -54.51 162.81
N ILE A 305 101.66 -55.82 163.22
CA ILE A 305 102.51 -56.54 164.24
C ILE A 305 102.03 -56.90 165.70
N SER A 306 101.48 -58.13 165.84
CA SER A 306 101.88 -59.33 166.67
C SER A 306 102.10 -59.41 168.23
N LYS A 307 101.51 -60.48 168.84
CA LYS A 307 102.07 -61.56 169.75
C LYS A 307 102.12 -61.52 171.31
N GLN A 308 101.63 -62.65 171.90
CA GLN A 308 102.16 -63.53 172.98
C GLN A 308 101.89 -63.35 174.52
N LYS A 309 101.37 -64.45 175.13
CA LYS A 309 101.72 -65.14 176.42
C LYS A 309 101.59 -64.41 177.80
N ALA A 310 101.61 -65.06 178.98
CA ALA A 310 101.04 -66.34 179.51
C ALA A 310 101.42 -66.57 181.01
N GLU A 311 100.46 -66.96 181.88
CA GLU A 311 100.63 -67.67 183.20
C GLU A 311 101.49 -66.99 184.32
N PRO A 312 101.63 -67.54 185.56
CA PRO A 312 101.08 -68.77 186.19
C PRO A 312 99.87 -68.51 187.14
N GLU A 313 99.70 -68.86 188.45
CA GLU A 313 100.57 -69.18 189.63
C GLU A 313 100.11 -70.48 190.41
N GLU A 314 100.12 -70.50 191.76
CA GLU A 314 99.95 -71.67 192.69
C GLU A 314 98.71 -71.46 193.64
N ASP A 315 98.14 -72.41 194.42
CA ASP A 315 98.75 -73.47 195.24
C ASP A 315 97.86 -74.70 195.59
N MET A 316 98.45 -75.89 195.38
CA MET A 316 98.36 -77.20 196.08
C MET A 316 97.11 -77.75 196.84
N ARG A 317 96.52 -78.80 196.22
CA ARG A 317 96.26 -80.16 196.78
C ARG A 317 95.23 -80.42 197.91
N GLU A 318 93.95 -80.31 197.55
CA GLU A 318 93.01 -81.47 197.60
C GLU A 318 92.58 -81.85 196.15
N MET A 319 93.55 -81.77 195.23
CA MET A 319 93.40 -81.44 193.80
C MET A 319 92.89 -82.59 192.89
N GLU A 320 92.98 -83.85 193.31
CA GLU A 320 93.06 -84.98 192.37
C GLU A 320 91.71 -85.60 191.95
N VAL A 321 90.57 -85.20 192.53
CA VAL A 321 89.25 -85.80 192.22
C VAL A 321 88.30 -84.84 191.49
N GLU A 322 88.40 -83.52 191.70
CA GLU A 322 87.47 -82.55 191.10
C GLU A 322 87.90 -82.11 189.68
N LEU A 323 89.21 -82.01 189.41
CA LEU A 323 89.74 -81.63 188.10
C LEU A 323 89.25 -82.53 186.96
N ASP A 324 89.01 -83.82 187.24
CA ASP A 324 88.62 -84.78 186.21
C ASP A 324 87.14 -84.66 185.79
N LYS A 325 86.33 -83.88 186.52
CA LYS A 325 84.97 -83.49 186.08
C LYS A 325 85.04 -82.28 185.16
N LEU A 326 85.66 -81.19 185.61
CA LEU A 326 85.77 -79.92 184.88
C LEU A 326 86.45 -80.08 183.50
N ARG A 327 87.47 -80.93 183.38
CA ARG A 327 88.12 -81.24 182.08
C ARG A 327 87.13 -81.77 181.03
N LYS A 328 86.12 -82.55 181.44
CA LYS A 328 85.12 -83.13 180.52
C LYS A 328 84.10 -82.09 180.05
N GLU A 329 83.70 -81.19 180.94
CA GLU A 329 82.78 -80.07 180.60
C GLU A 329 83.44 -79.04 179.67
N ILE A 330 84.72 -78.70 179.90
CA ILE A 330 85.48 -77.80 179.03
C ILE A 330 85.64 -78.37 177.61
N HIS A 331 85.89 -79.68 177.47
CA HIS A 331 85.92 -80.33 176.15
C HIS A 331 84.55 -80.31 175.45
N ALA A 332 83.46 -80.56 176.17
CA ALA A 332 82.10 -80.52 175.59
C ALA A 332 81.73 -79.11 175.08
N LEU A 333 82.06 -78.05 175.83
CA LEU A 333 81.87 -76.66 175.41
C LEU A 333 82.78 -76.30 174.21
N SER A 334 84.04 -76.77 174.20
CA SER A 334 84.95 -76.52 173.08
C SER A 334 84.47 -77.17 171.77
N THR A 335 83.87 -78.36 171.82
CA THR A 335 83.28 -78.99 170.61
C THR A 335 82.01 -78.30 170.14
N GLN A 336 81.18 -77.77 171.04
CA GLN A 336 80.01 -76.97 170.67
C GLN A 336 80.42 -75.65 170.00
N LEU A 337 81.46 -74.97 170.52
CA LEU A 337 81.99 -73.75 169.90
C LEU A 337 82.60 -74.03 168.52
N GLN A 338 83.33 -75.14 168.37
CA GLN A 338 83.88 -75.60 167.08
C GLN A 338 82.76 -75.81 166.04
N GLN A 339 81.67 -76.50 166.42
CA GLN A 339 80.51 -76.71 165.55
C GLN A 339 79.82 -75.40 165.18
N ALA A 340 79.60 -74.48 166.14
CA ALA A 340 79.00 -73.18 165.86
C ALA A 340 79.85 -72.31 164.90
N VAL A 341 81.18 -72.40 165.00
CA VAL A 341 82.09 -71.74 164.05
C VAL A 341 82.01 -72.40 162.67
N GLU A 342 82.02 -73.73 162.57
CA GLU A 342 81.92 -74.45 161.29
C GLU A 342 80.56 -74.25 160.60
N GLU A 343 79.46 -74.11 161.36
CA GLU A 343 78.14 -73.72 160.86
C GLU A 343 78.12 -72.26 160.39
N ALA A 344 78.71 -71.33 161.13
CA ALA A 344 78.83 -69.93 160.71
C ALA A 344 79.67 -69.79 159.43
N ASP A 345 80.74 -70.58 159.29
CA ASP A 345 81.59 -70.64 158.10
C ASP A 345 80.85 -71.21 156.88
N GLN A 346 79.99 -72.21 157.09
CA GLN A 346 79.11 -72.75 156.04
C GLN A 346 78.03 -71.73 155.64
N GLN A 347 77.44 -71.03 156.59
CA GLN A 347 76.49 -69.94 156.32
C GLN A 347 77.17 -68.80 155.57
N ALA A 348 78.39 -68.41 155.93
CA ALA A 348 79.17 -67.38 155.23
C ALA A 348 79.47 -67.78 153.77
N LYS A 349 79.83 -69.04 153.51
CA LYS A 349 80.05 -69.58 152.15
C LYS A 349 78.75 -69.60 151.34
N LEU A 350 77.64 -70.04 151.93
CA LEU A 350 76.32 -70.00 151.30
C LEU A 350 75.90 -68.56 150.98
N VAL A 351 76.13 -67.62 151.89
CA VAL A 351 75.87 -66.18 151.68
C VAL A 351 76.75 -65.63 150.55
N GLN A 352 78.03 -65.99 150.46
CA GLN A 352 78.88 -65.60 149.33
C GLN A 352 78.41 -66.20 147.99
N GLU A 353 78.01 -67.47 147.97
CA GLU A 353 77.42 -68.10 146.78
C GLU A 353 76.10 -67.45 146.35
N LEU A 354 75.26 -67.05 147.30
CA LEU A 354 74.02 -66.34 146.99
C LEU A 354 74.32 -64.92 146.51
N HIS A 355 75.32 -64.23 147.06
CA HIS A 355 75.77 -62.92 146.56
C HIS A 355 76.40 -63.00 145.17
N SER A 356 77.16 -64.06 144.84
CA SER A 356 77.74 -64.22 143.50
C SER A 356 76.67 -64.58 142.46
N LYS A 357 75.75 -65.50 142.78
CA LYS A 357 74.60 -65.84 141.93
C LYS A 357 73.66 -64.65 141.73
N LEU A 358 73.37 -63.88 142.79
CA LEU A 358 72.63 -62.63 142.68
C LEU A 358 73.40 -61.61 141.84
N GLY A 359 74.71 -61.47 142.05
CA GLY A 359 75.60 -60.62 141.26
C GLY A 359 75.53 -60.93 139.76
N GLU A 360 75.61 -62.20 139.38
CA GLU A 360 75.39 -62.66 138.00
C GLU A 360 74.00 -62.34 137.47
N GLN A 361 72.95 -62.57 138.25
CA GLN A 361 71.59 -62.24 137.84
C GLN A 361 71.42 -60.72 137.64
N THR A 362 72.05 -59.88 138.49
CA THR A 362 72.06 -58.42 138.28
C THR A 362 72.92 -57.98 137.08
N LYS A 363 73.83 -58.82 136.56
CA LYS A 363 74.52 -58.55 135.28
C LYS A 363 73.64 -58.96 134.10
N LYS A 364 73.06 -60.16 134.15
CA LYS A 364 72.18 -60.72 133.10
C LYS A 364 70.91 -59.86 132.90
N THR A 365 70.32 -59.34 133.97
CA THR A 365 69.23 -58.34 133.91
C THR A 365 69.68 -57.04 133.26
N ARG A 366 70.76 -56.39 133.73
CA ARG A 366 71.31 -55.18 133.07
C ARG A 366 71.66 -55.37 131.60
N GLU A 367 72.19 -56.53 131.21
CA GLU A 367 72.46 -56.87 129.82
C GLU A 367 71.17 -57.04 128.99
N THR A 368 70.11 -57.58 129.57
CA THR A 368 68.81 -57.69 128.89
C THR A 368 68.08 -56.35 128.84
N GLU A 369 68.17 -55.52 129.89
CA GLU A 369 67.72 -54.12 129.91
C GLU A 369 68.40 -53.29 128.81
N GLN A 370 69.73 -53.41 128.66
CA GLN A 370 70.49 -52.76 127.58
C GLN A 370 70.05 -53.25 126.19
N LYS A 371 69.84 -54.56 126.01
CA LYS A 371 69.34 -55.14 124.74
C LYS A 371 67.92 -54.68 124.43
N MET A 372 67.04 -54.61 125.44
CA MET A 372 65.68 -54.06 125.31
C MET A 372 65.72 -52.58 124.93
N ALA A 373 66.51 -51.75 125.60
CA ALA A 373 66.66 -50.33 125.28
C ALA A 373 67.18 -50.10 123.84
N LEU A 374 68.12 -50.92 123.37
CA LEU A 374 68.57 -50.87 121.97
C LEU A 374 67.47 -51.28 120.99
N LEU A 375 66.74 -52.37 121.26
CA LEU A 375 65.61 -52.82 120.44
C LEU A 375 64.43 -51.82 120.47
N GLU A 376 64.24 -51.09 121.56
CA GLU A 376 63.27 -49.99 121.66
C GLU A 376 63.69 -48.80 120.80
N VAL A 377 64.97 -48.41 120.82
CA VAL A 377 65.51 -47.35 119.93
C VAL A 377 65.43 -47.76 118.46
N GLU A 378 65.75 -49.01 118.12
CA GLU A 378 65.58 -49.55 116.77
C GLU A 378 64.10 -49.62 116.36
N SER A 379 63.21 -50.05 117.26
CA SER A 379 61.75 -50.04 117.06
C SER A 379 61.21 -48.62 116.83
N GLN A 380 61.71 -47.62 117.57
CA GLN A 380 61.36 -46.21 117.36
C GLN A 380 61.92 -45.68 116.03
N ARG A 381 63.14 -46.08 115.64
CA ARG A 381 63.76 -45.72 114.36
C ARG A 381 63.03 -46.34 113.17
N LEU A 382 62.59 -47.59 113.29
CA LEU A 382 61.79 -48.28 112.28
C LEU A 382 60.37 -47.72 112.19
N ARG A 383 59.75 -47.32 113.30
CA ARG A 383 58.48 -46.57 113.28
C ARG A 383 58.61 -45.24 112.55
N LYS A 384 59.62 -44.42 112.87
CA LYS A 384 59.92 -43.18 112.14
C LYS A 384 60.21 -43.41 110.65
N ALA A 385 60.93 -44.49 110.31
CA ALA A 385 61.15 -44.85 108.91
C ALA A 385 59.85 -45.26 108.20
N ALA A 386 58.94 -45.97 108.88
CA ALA A 386 57.63 -46.33 108.35
C ALA A 386 56.71 -45.10 108.22
N GLU A 387 56.69 -44.21 109.21
CA GLU A 387 55.99 -42.92 109.20
C GLU A 387 56.44 -42.10 107.98
N ASN A 388 57.74 -41.83 107.84
CA ASN A 388 58.33 -41.16 106.68
C ASN A 388 58.00 -41.84 105.35
N LEU A 389 57.94 -43.18 105.29
CA LEU A 389 57.54 -43.92 104.09
C LEU A 389 56.03 -43.80 103.79
N THR A 390 55.17 -43.65 104.79
CA THR A 390 53.75 -43.35 104.57
C THR A 390 53.53 -41.89 104.14
N GLU A 391 54.35 -40.96 104.62
CA GLU A 391 54.35 -39.57 104.17
C GLU A 391 54.83 -39.46 102.73
N ALA A 392 55.95 -40.12 102.37
CA ALA A 392 56.43 -40.20 101.00
C ALA A 392 55.41 -40.86 100.06
N ARG A 393 54.68 -41.90 100.51
CA ARG A 393 53.57 -42.49 99.74
C ARG A 393 52.43 -41.51 99.50
N LYS A 394 51.99 -40.77 100.53
CA LYS A 394 50.96 -39.71 100.37
C LYS A 394 51.42 -38.61 99.43
N GLN A 395 52.70 -38.21 99.49
CA GLN A 395 53.28 -37.24 98.56
C GLN A 395 53.29 -37.77 97.12
N ILE A 396 53.64 -39.04 96.90
CA ILE A 396 53.55 -39.68 95.57
C ILE A 396 52.11 -39.77 95.09
N GLU A 397 51.15 -40.10 95.96
CA GLU A 397 49.71 -40.17 95.65
C GLU A 397 49.15 -38.79 95.26
N ILE A 398 49.51 -37.73 96.00
CA ILE A 398 49.17 -36.34 95.65
C ILE A 398 49.79 -35.95 94.30
N LEU A 399 51.08 -36.21 94.09
CA LEU A 399 51.77 -35.92 92.81
C LEU A 399 51.19 -36.72 91.64
N GLN A 400 50.66 -37.92 91.88
CA GLN A 400 49.94 -38.71 90.88
C GLN A 400 48.57 -38.10 90.56
N CYS A 401 47.81 -37.64 91.55
CA CYS A 401 46.58 -36.88 91.32
C CYS A 401 46.84 -35.57 90.56
N GLU A 402 47.89 -34.83 90.93
CA GLU A 402 48.31 -33.60 90.24
C GLU A 402 48.73 -33.88 88.78
N ALA A 403 49.48 -34.96 88.53
CA ALA A 403 49.88 -35.36 87.18
C ALA A 403 48.67 -35.79 86.31
N MET A 404 47.77 -36.61 86.85
CA MET A 404 46.52 -36.99 86.16
C MET A 404 45.67 -35.75 85.82
N HIS A 405 45.56 -34.80 86.75
CA HIS A 405 44.83 -33.56 86.52
C HIS A 405 45.49 -32.68 85.43
N GLN A 406 46.82 -32.60 85.42
CA GLN A 406 47.58 -31.91 84.35
C GLN A 406 47.39 -32.60 82.99
N GLU A 407 47.29 -33.94 82.93
CA GLU A 407 46.97 -34.65 81.69
C GLU A 407 45.54 -34.36 81.21
N GLU A 408 44.55 -34.33 82.10
CA GLU A 408 43.17 -33.92 81.78
C GLU A 408 43.11 -32.47 81.26
N GLU A 409 43.81 -31.54 81.92
CA GLU A 409 43.92 -30.14 81.48
C GLU A 409 44.60 -30.03 80.11
N LEU A 410 45.70 -30.74 79.87
CA LEU A 410 46.38 -30.76 78.57
C LEU A 410 45.50 -31.33 77.46
N MET A 411 44.69 -32.37 77.74
CA MET A 411 43.73 -32.92 76.77
C MET A 411 42.57 -31.94 76.51
N ARG A 412 42.06 -31.27 77.54
CA ARG A 412 41.05 -30.20 77.41
C ARG A 412 41.58 -29.04 76.56
N LEU A 413 42.80 -28.59 76.82
CA LEU A 413 43.45 -27.50 76.08
C LEU A 413 43.78 -27.89 74.63
N ARG A 414 44.18 -29.14 74.37
CA ARG A 414 44.35 -29.67 73.00
C ARG A 414 43.04 -29.63 72.22
N SER A 415 41.96 -30.15 72.81
CA SER A 415 40.63 -30.13 72.19
C SER A 415 40.14 -28.70 71.91
N GLN A 416 40.36 -27.76 72.84
CA GLN A 416 40.05 -26.34 72.61
C GLN A 416 40.92 -25.72 71.51
N ALA A 417 42.21 -26.03 71.44
CA ALA A 417 43.09 -25.56 70.37
C ALA A 417 42.78 -26.21 69.01
N GLU A 418 42.20 -27.41 68.98
CA GLU A 418 41.70 -28.06 67.76
C GLU A 418 40.39 -27.43 67.28
N LEU A 419 39.45 -27.15 68.19
CA LEU A 419 38.24 -26.37 67.88
C LEU A 419 38.60 -24.99 67.31
N GLN A 420 39.50 -24.25 67.96
CA GLN A 420 39.97 -22.93 67.49
C GLN A 420 40.65 -22.99 66.11
N LYS A 421 41.35 -24.09 65.76
CA LYS A 421 41.90 -24.29 64.41
C LYS A 421 40.80 -24.54 63.37
N MET A 422 39.75 -25.27 63.73
CA MET A 422 38.60 -25.49 62.83
C MET A 422 37.81 -24.18 62.64
N GLU A 423 37.55 -23.43 63.71
CA GLU A 423 36.93 -22.10 63.67
C GLU A 423 37.74 -21.14 62.78
N ALA A 424 39.06 -21.07 62.99
CA ALA A 424 39.97 -20.23 62.18
C ALA A 424 40.10 -20.67 60.71
N ALA A 425 39.73 -21.91 60.36
CA ALA A 425 39.67 -22.38 58.97
C ALA A 425 38.30 -22.11 58.32
N VAL A 426 37.20 -22.24 59.08
CA VAL A 426 35.82 -22.07 58.60
C VAL A 426 35.46 -20.58 58.43
N ILE A 427 35.90 -19.69 59.32
CA ILE A 427 35.64 -18.24 59.22
C ILE A 427 36.07 -17.66 57.86
N PRO A 428 37.34 -17.79 57.40
CA PRO A 428 37.74 -17.23 56.10
C PRO A 428 37.10 -17.93 54.89
N GLN A 429 36.61 -19.16 55.03
CA GLN A 429 35.80 -19.82 53.99
C GLN A 429 34.44 -19.15 53.88
N LEU A 430 33.72 -18.99 54.99
CA LEU A 430 32.42 -18.30 55.03
C LEU A 430 32.51 -16.82 54.64
N GLU A 431 33.60 -16.13 54.98
CA GLU A 431 33.86 -14.76 54.52
C GLU A 431 34.13 -14.71 53.00
N GLY A 432 34.85 -15.70 52.45
CA GLY A 432 35.06 -15.86 51.02
C GLY A 432 33.76 -16.12 50.24
N GLU A 433 32.93 -17.05 50.72
CA GLU A 433 31.61 -17.35 50.17
C GLU A 433 30.67 -16.14 50.26
N ARG A 434 30.60 -15.48 51.42
CA ARG A 434 29.84 -14.23 51.57
C ARG A 434 30.31 -13.17 50.57
N ALA A 435 31.62 -12.98 50.40
CA ALA A 435 32.15 -12.01 49.46
C ALA A 435 31.89 -12.41 47.99
N ALA A 436 31.77 -13.70 47.67
CA ALA A 436 31.32 -14.14 46.34
C ALA A 436 29.83 -13.79 46.13
N LEU A 437 28.97 -14.18 47.07
CA LEU A 437 27.53 -13.88 47.03
C LEU A 437 27.22 -12.37 47.01
N GLU A 438 28.03 -11.53 47.69
CA GLU A 438 27.88 -10.08 47.64
C GLU A 438 28.22 -9.49 46.26
N ARG A 439 29.22 -10.06 45.55
CA ARG A 439 29.52 -9.70 44.16
C ARG A 439 28.43 -10.18 43.19
N GLU A 440 27.93 -11.40 43.35
CA GLU A 440 26.82 -11.92 42.53
C GLU A 440 25.54 -11.10 42.72
N ARG A 441 25.23 -10.71 43.96
CA ARG A 441 24.14 -9.77 44.28
C ARG A 441 24.34 -8.42 43.58
N GLU A 442 25.57 -7.96 43.38
CA GLU A 442 25.88 -6.69 42.73
C GLU A 442 25.86 -6.77 41.21
N THR A 443 26.32 -7.87 40.61
CA THR A 443 26.11 -8.12 39.17
C THR A 443 24.63 -8.30 38.84
N LEU A 444 23.86 -8.99 39.69
CA LEU A 444 22.40 -9.11 39.55
C LEU A 444 21.67 -7.77 39.71
N LYS A 445 22.12 -6.88 40.59
CA LYS A 445 21.61 -5.49 40.64
C LYS A 445 21.90 -4.75 39.34
N ALA A 446 23.13 -4.85 38.81
CA ALA A 446 23.53 -4.20 37.57
C ALA A 446 22.74 -4.71 36.35
N THR A 447 22.44 -6.02 36.26
CA THR A 447 21.58 -6.57 35.20
C THR A 447 20.13 -6.12 35.37
N ILE A 448 19.60 -6.09 36.60
CA ILE A 448 18.24 -5.56 36.88
C ILE A 448 18.13 -4.08 36.49
N ASP A 449 19.13 -3.24 36.79
CA ASP A 449 19.11 -1.82 36.42
C ASP A 449 19.33 -1.59 34.92
N SER A 450 20.09 -2.46 34.24
CA SER A 450 20.18 -2.52 32.79
C SER A 450 18.83 -2.89 32.14
N LEU A 451 18.13 -3.90 32.69
CA LEU A 451 16.78 -4.30 32.25
C LEU A 451 15.74 -3.20 32.52
N ARG A 452 15.82 -2.48 33.65
CA ARG A 452 14.99 -1.29 33.90
C ARG A 452 15.27 -0.17 32.88
N ALA A 453 16.52 -0.03 32.44
CA ALA A 453 16.89 0.93 31.40
C ALA A 453 16.43 0.50 29.99
N SER A 454 16.36 -0.81 29.68
CA SER A 454 15.78 -1.29 28.42
C SER A 454 14.25 -1.21 28.42
N VAL A 455 13.57 -1.49 29.54
CA VAL A 455 12.12 -1.26 29.70
C VAL A 455 11.78 0.21 29.45
N ARG A 456 12.47 1.16 30.08
CA ARG A 456 12.26 2.60 29.84
C ARG A 456 12.47 3.03 28.38
N LYS A 457 13.37 2.36 27.66
CA LYS A 457 13.54 2.57 26.20
C LYS A 457 12.39 1.95 25.41
N GLY A 458 11.85 0.81 25.86
CA GLY A 458 10.60 0.24 25.37
C GLY A 458 9.44 1.22 25.53
N ASP A 459 9.18 1.71 26.74
CA ASP A 459 8.14 2.71 27.05
C ASP A 459 8.27 3.94 26.13
N GLN A 460 9.49 4.45 25.95
CA GLN A 460 9.77 5.58 25.05
C GLN A 460 9.49 5.26 23.58
N LEU A 461 9.86 4.07 23.11
CA LEU A 461 9.59 3.62 21.75
C LEU A 461 8.10 3.36 21.52
N GLU A 462 7.37 2.83 22.51
CA GLU A 462 5.92 2.68 22.46
C GLU A 462 5.22 4.04 22.35
N LEU A 463 5.64 5.04 23.14
CA LEU A 463 5.15 6.42 23.02
C LEU A 463 5.42 7.01 21.63
N THR A 464 6.61 6.83 21.05
CA THR A 464 6.88 7.30 19.68
C THR A 464 6.06 6.55 18.62
N ASN A 465 5.79 5.26 18.82
CA ASN A 465 4.89 4.49 17.96
C ASN A 465 3.43 4.96 18.08
N GLN A 466 2.98 5.35 19.27
CA GLN A 466 1.65 5.94 19.49
C GLN A 466 1.52 7.31 18.80
N THR A 467 2.54 8.18 18.89
CA THR A 467 2.52 9.46 18.16
C THR A 467 2.55 9.26 16.64
N LEU A 468 3.38 8.34 16.12
CA LEU A 468 3.42 8.03 14.69
C LEU A 468 2.10 7.42 14.19
N LYS A 469 1.42 6.58 14.97
CA LYS A 469 0.07 6.10 14.64
C LYS A 469 -0.95 7.24 14.57
N ALA A 470 -0.93 8.16 15.54
CA ALA A 470 -1.81 9.33 15.53
C ALA A 470 -1.54 10.27 14.33
N GLU A 471 -0.27 10.41 13.91
CA GLU A 471 0.09 11.14 12.70
C GLU A 471 -0.34 10.43 11.42
N LEU A 472 -0.18 9.11 11.33
CA LEU A 472 -0.66 8.30 10.21
C LEU A 472 -2.19 8.37 10.08
N GLU A 473 -2.94 8.31 11.17
CA GLU A 473 -4.39 8.53 11.16
C GLU A 473 -4.76 9.96 10.72
N ARG A 474 -4.05 10.98 11.22
CA ARG A 474 -4.27 12.37 10.83
C ARG A 474 -4.02 12.58 9.33
N LEU A 475 -2.95 11.97 8.80
CA LEU A 475 -2.61 12.00 7.39
C LEU A 475 -3.64 11.23 6.55
N GLY A 476 -4.07 10.05 6.99
CA GLY A 476 -5.13 9.26 6.36
C GLY A 476 -6.44 10.06 6.23
N ARG A 477 -6.94 10.63 7.33
CA ARG A 477 -8.12 11.51 7.32
C ARG A 477 -7.94 12.73 6.40
N SER A 478 -6.73 13.31 6.33
CA SER A 478 -6.44 14.41 5.41
C SER A 478 -6.45 13.99 3.94
N LEU A 479 -5.92 12.80 3.63
CA LEU A 479 -5.86 12.21 2.29
C LEU A 479 -7.25 11.77 1.82
N GLU A 480 -8.09 11.20 2.68
CA GLU A 480 -9.51 11.00 2.36
C GLU A 480 -10.23 12.33 2.09
N SER A 481 -9.90 13.40 2.82
CA SER A 481 -10.48 14.72 2.54
C SER A 481 -9.98 15.31 1.22
N ALA A 482 -8.77 14.95 0.78
CA ALA A 482 -8.26 15.32 -0.54
C ALA A 482 -9.01 14.54 -1.63
N ARG A 483 -9.15 13.22 -1.48
CA ARG A 483 -9.93 12.36 -2.40
C ARG A 483 -11.38 12.80 -2.56
N ARG A 484 -12.07 13.16 -1.47
CA ARG A 484 -13.45 13.68 -1.57
C ARG A 484 -13.53 14.97 -2.39
N ARG A 485 -12.53 15.86 -2.28
CA ARG A 485 -12.42 17.07 -3.12
C ARG A 485 -12.04 16.75 -4.58
N GLU A 486 -11.25 15.70 -4.79
CA GLU A 486 -10.90 15.19 -6.12
C GLU A 486 -12.14 14.59 -6.81
N GLU A 487 -12.95 13.82 -6.08
CA GLU A 487 -14.26 13.31 -6.50
C GLU A 487 -15.28 14.45 -6.78
N GLU A 488 -15.31 15.49 -5.94
CA GLU A 488 -16.11 16.71 -6.13
C GLU A 488 -15.68 17.47 -7.41
N LEU A 489 -14.38 17.74 -7.59
CA LEU A 489 -13.84 18.41 -8.78
C LEU A 489 -14.00 17.58 -10.06
N GLU A 490 -13.91 16.24 -9.96
CA GLU A 490 -14.25 15.35 -11.07
C GLU A 490 -15.73 15.45 -11.46
N ALA A 491 -16.64 15.66 -10.51
CA ALA A 491 -18.06 15.87 -10.79
C ALA A 491 -18.29 17.23 -11.48
N GLU A 492 -17.71 18.32 -10.97
CA GLU A 492 -17.76 19.65 -11.61
C GLU A 492 -17.19 19.62 -13.05
N LEU A 493 -16.12 18.86 -13.28
CA LEU A 493 -15.53 18.69 -14.62
C LEU A 493 -16.41 17.84 -15.56
N LYS A 494 -17.14 16.85 -15.04
CA LYS A 494 -18.13 16.09 -15.82
C LYS A 494 -19.36 16.93 -16.15
N GLU A 495 -19.86 17.71 -15.20
CA GLU A 495 -21.00 18.63 -15.41
C GLU A 495 -20.67 19.73 -16.43
N SER A 496 -19.53 20.42 -16.27
CA SER A 496 -19.08 21.42 -17.26
C SER A 496 -18.77 20.81 -18.64
N GLY A 497 -18.32 19.56 -18.71
CA GLY A 497 -18.24 18.79 -19.96
C GLY A 497 -19.59 18.60 -20.65
N LEU A 498 -20.63 18.23 -19.89
CA LEU A 498 -22.01 18.11 -20.39
C LEU A 498 -22.61 19.47 -20.80
N GLU A 499 -22.29 20.55 -20.08
CA GLU A 499 -22.67 21.91 -20.49
C GLU A 499 -22.02 22.28 -21.83
N ILE A 500 -20.72 22.05 -21.99
CA ILE A 500 -19.98 22.28 -23.24
C ILE A 500 -20.57 21.46 -24.39
N GLU A 501 -20.92 20.19 -24.16
CA GLU A 501 -21.65 19.38 -25.16
C GLU A 501 -23.01 20.00 -25.53
N SER A 502 -23.77 20.50 -24.55
CA SER A 502 -25.07 21.12 -24.80
C SER A 502 -24.95 22.43 -25.60
N LEU A 503 -23.88 23.20 -25.37
CA LEU A 503 -23.58 24.43 -26.09
C LEU A 503 -23.07 24.14 -27.51
N ASN A 504 -22.28 23.08 -27.71
CA ASN A 504 -21.91 22.61 -29.04
C ASN A 504 -23.14 22.17 -29.85
N LYS A 505 -24.04 21.36 -29.25
CA LYS A 505 -25.29 20.94 -29.89
C LYS A 505 -26.15 22.14 -30.32
N ARG A 506 -26.34 23.13 -29.43
CA ARG A 506 -27.04 24.40 -29.75
C ARG A 506 -26.34 25.25 -30.81
N ARG A 507 -25.00 25.27 -30.83
CA ARG A 507 -24.22 25.94 -31.90
C ARG A 507 -24.49 25.27 -33.24
N ASP A 508 -24.48 23.96 -33.28
CA ASP A 508 -24.61 23.19 -34.52
C ASP A 508 -26.06 23.24 -35.04
N GLU A 509 -27.05 23.21 -34.16
CA GLU A 509 -28.46 23.57 -34.45
C GLU A 509 -28.57 24.97 -35.05
N ALA A 510 -27.91 25.98 -34.46
CA ALA A 510 -27.93 27.35 -34.97
C ALA A 510 -27.20 27.50 -36.33
N MET A 511 -26.12 26.74 -36.58
CA MET A 511 -25.44 26.70 -37.88
C MET A 511 -26.30 26.05 -38.97
N LEU A 512 -27.08 25.02 -38.62
CA LEU A 512 -28.06 24.42 -39.53
C LEU A 512 -29.19 25.40 -39.85
N GLU A 513 -29.69 26.16 -38.86
CA GLU A 513 -30.71 27.18 -39.10
C GLU A 513 -30.17 28.36 -39.93
N VAL A 514 -28.93 28.81 -39.69
CA VAL A 514 -28.27 29.84 -40.52
C VAL A 514 -28.15 29.37 -41.97
N THR A 515 -27.65 28.15 -42.21
CA THR A 515 -27.52 27.63 -43.59
C THR A 515 -28.88 27.38 -44.26
N ARG A 516 -29.94 27.06 -43.50
CA ARG A 516 -31.33 27.01 -44.01
C ARG A 516 -31.83 28.40 -44.43
N LEU A 517 -31.61 29.42 -43.59
CA LEU A 517 -32.01 30.81 -43.86
C LEU A 517 -31.20 31.43 -45.01
N GLU A 518 -29.94 31.01 -45.21
CA GLU A 518 -29.15 31.40 -46.38
C GLU A 518 -29.72 30.81 -47.67
N GLN A 519 -30.15 29.54 -47.67
CA GLN A 519 -30.84 28.93 -48.82
C GLN A 519 -32.20 29.61 -49.11
N GLU A 520 -33.01 29.89 -48.08
CA GLU A 520 -34.28 30.63 -48.24
C GLU A 520 -34.05 32.03 -48.84
N LYS A 521 -33.02 32.74 -48.36
CA LYS A 521 -32.59 34.04 -48.91
C LYS A 521 -32.15 33.92 -50.37
N GLU A 522 -31.37 32.90 -50.74
CA GLU A 522 -30.96 32.68 -52.14
C GLU A 522 -32.15 32.40 -53.06
N VAL A 523 -33.12 31.59 -52.60
CA VAL A 523 -34.38 31.34 -53.33
C VAL A 523 -35.14 32.65 -53.52
N CYS A 524 -35.45 33.39 -52.46
CA CYS A 524 -36.17 34.68 -52.58
C CYS A 524 -35.41 35.71 -53.41
N GLN A 525 -34.08 35.72 -53.38
CA GLN A 525 -33.27 36.60 -54.23
C GLN A 525 -33.35 36.18 -55.72
N SER A 526 -33.42 34.88 -56.02
CA SER A 526 -33.65 34.37 -57.37
C SER A 526 -35.05 34.71 -57.90
N GLU A 527 -36.07 34.69 -57.04
CA GLU A 527 -37.45 35.10 -57.35
C GLU A 527 -37.55 36.60 -57.60
N LEU A 528 -36.89 37.44 -56.78
CA LEU A 528 -36.82 38.88 -57.03
C LEU A 528 -36.17 39.18 -58.38
N ASP A 529 -35.13 38.43 -58.77
CA ASP A 529 -34.51 38.59 -60.08
C ASP A 529 -35.33 37.97 -61.24
N SER A 530 -36.17 36.95 -61.03
CA SER A 530 -37.12 36.50 -62.05
C SER A 530 -38.24 37.54 -62.25
N GLN A 531 -38.81 38.07 -61.17
CA GLN A 531 -39.78 39.17 -61.21
C GLN A 531 -39.21 40.42 -61.89
N ARG A 532 -37.94 40.79 -61.62
CA ARG A 532 -37.26 41.89 -62.33
C ARG A 532 -37.06 41.62 -63.82
N ARG A 533 -36.82 40.37 -64.25
CA ARG A 533 -36.74 40.00 -65.67
C ARG A 533 -38.12 40.10 -66.34
N GLU A 534 -39.16 39.59 -65.69
CA GLU A 534 -40.56 39.72 -66.12
C GLU A 534 -41.01 41.18 -66.21
N GLN A 535 -40.73 42.00 -65.20
CA GLN A 535 -41.10 43.42 -65.20
C GLN A 535 -40.46 44.13 -66.39
N ARG A 536 -39.16 43.91 -66.64
CA ARG A 536 -38.46 44.44 -67.83
C ARG A 536 -39.04 43.91 -69.15
N GLN A 537 -39.66 42.73 -69.17
CA GLN A 537 -40.38 42.24 -70.35
C GLN A 537 -41.73 42.95 -70.51
N LYS A 538 -42.53 43.03 -69.45
CA LYS A 538 -43.82 43.75 -69.40
C LYS A 538 -43.66 45.25 -69.74
N GLU A 539 -42.54 45.86 -69.35
CA GLU A 539 -42.16 47.23 -69.72
C GLU A 539 -41.85 47.37 -71.22
N ARG A 540 -41.10 46.42 -71.83
CA ARG A 540 -40.85 46.39 -73.28
C ARG A 540 -42.14 46.15 -74.07
N GLU A 541 -43.02 45.29 -73.58
CA GLU A 541 -44.32 45.01 -74.19
C GLU A 541 -45.24 46.24 -74.10
N MET A 542 -45.32 46.90 -72.94
CA MET A 542 -46.00 48.20 -72.82
C MET A 542 -45.39 49.28 -73.71
N ALA A 543 -44.06 49.31 -73.90
CA ALA A 543 -43.42 50.26 -74.82
C ALA A 543 -43.81 49.99 -76.29
N ARG A 544 -43.82 48.72 -76.72
CA ARG A 544 -44.32 48.31 -78.05
C ARG A 544 -45.79 48.68 -78.24
N LEU A 545 -46.64 48.40 -77.24
CA LEU A 545 -48.06 48.72 -77.28
C LEU A 545 -48.31 50.24 -77.31
N ARG A 546 -47.53 51.05 -76.57
CA ARG A 546 -47.57 52.52 -76.68
C ARG A 546 -47.18 52.99 -78.07
N GLN A 547 -46.09 52.47 -78.64
CA GLN A 547 -45.68 52.81 -80.01
C GLN A 547 -46.74 52.40 -81.06
N GLN A 548 -47.44 51.28 -80.86
CA GLN A 548 -48.58 50.87 -81.69
C GLN A 548 -49.79 51.80 -81.50
N LEU A 549 -50.08 52.24 -80.28
CA LEU A 549 -51.14 53.22 -80.01
C LEU A 549 -50.81 54.61 -80.58
N GLU A 550 -49.55 55.06 -80.51
CA GLU A 550 -49.09 56.34 -81.08
C GLU A 550 -49.08 56.32 -82.62
N SER A 551 -48.70 55.21 -83.24
CA SER A 551 -48.74 55.05 -84.70
C SER A 551 -50.18 54.86 -85.24
N THR A 552 -51.06 54.18 -84.50
CA THR A 552 -52.49 54.11 -84.87
C THR A 552 -53.22 55.42 -84.59
N ALA A 553 -52.91 56.12 -83.50
CA ALA A 553 -53.45 57.46 -83.22
C ALA A 553 -53.04 58.48 -84.29
N SER A 554 -51.76 58.55 -84.66
CA SER A 554 -51.31 59.47 -85.73
C SER A 554 -51.85 59.07 -87.12
N ALA A 555 -52.02 57.77 -87.40
CA ALA A 555 -52.74 57.32 -88.61
C ALA A 555 -54.22 57.72 -88.61
N LEU A 556 -54.90 57.66 -87.45
CA LEU A 556 -56.27 58.13 -87.27
C LEU A 556 -56.37 59.66 -87.32
N GLU A 557 -55.41 60.41 -86.78
CA GLU A 557 -55.34 61.88 -86.93
C GLU A 557 -55.17 62.28 -88.38
N HIS A 558 -54.28 61.63 -89.14
CA HIS A 558 -54.18 61.83 -90.58
C HIS A 558 -55.44 61.36 -91.33
N GLY A 559 -56.16 60.36 -90.82
CA GLY A 559 -57.50 59.99 -91.28
C GLY A 559 -58.51 61.12 -91.08
N ASN A 560 -58.59 61.67 -89.87
CA ASN A 560 -59.48 62.76 -89.48
C ASN A 560 -59.15 64.07 -90.19
N GLN A 561 -57.87 64.40 -90.41
CA GLN A 561 -57.43 65.54 -91.21
C GLN A 561 -57.89 65.42 -92.67
N ARG A 562 -57.80 64.22 -93.26
CA ARG A 562 -58.35 63.92 -94.59
C ARG A 562 -59.88 64.00 -94.61
N ALA A 563 -60.56 63.47 -93.60
CA ALA A 563 -62.01 63.58 -93.46
C ALA A 563 -62.47 65.05 -93.36
N CYS A 564 -61.85 65.86 -92.50
CA CYS A 564 -62.18 67.29 -92.33
C CYS A 564 -61.89 68.12 -93.59
N SER A 565 -60.85 67.78 -94.36
CA SER A 565 -60.56 68.47 -95.62
C SER A 565 -61.49 68.03 -96.76
N LEU A 566 -61.91 66.76 -96.79
CA LEU A 566 -63.00 66.29 -97.66
C LEU A 566 -64.36 66.90 -97.28
N GLU A 567 -64.67 67.05 -95.98
CA GLU A 567 -65.86 67.77 -95.51
C GLU A 567 -65.82 69.26 -95.92
N LEU A 568 -64.65 69.91 -95.85
CA LEU A 568 -64.49 71.29 -96.30
C LEU A 568 -64.69 71.41 -97.82
N GLN A 569 -64.15 70.46 -98.60
CA GLN A 569 -64.40 70.38 -100.04
C GLN A 569 -65.89 70.12 -100.34
N HIS A 570 -66.53 69.18 -99.65
CA HIS A 570 -67.96 68.92 -99.78
C HIS A 570 -68.80 70.15 -99.43
N ARG A 571 -68.46 70.90 -98.36
CA ARG A 571 -69.12 72.17 -98.02
C ARG A 571 -68.95 73.24 -99.10
N ARG A 572 -67.77 73.33 -99.73
CA ARG A 572 -67.55 74.22 -100.90
C ARG A 572 -68.39 73.79 -102.10
N VAL A 573 -68.40 72.50 -102.44
CA VAL A 573 -69.26 71.96 -103.51
C VAL A 573 -70.74 72.17 -103.19
N CYS A 574 -71.18 72.10 -101.93
CA CYS A 574 -72.54 72.48 -101.54
C CYS A 574 -72.83 73.97 -101.72
N GLN A 575 -71.84 74.86 -101.51
CA GLN A 575 -71.97 76.30 -101.76
C GLN A 575 -71.99 76.61 -103.27
N GLU A 576 -71.12 75.96 -104.05
CA GLU A 576 -71.11 76.03 -105.51
C GLU A 576 -72.42 75.49 -106.10
N LEU A 577 -72.96 74.37 -105.58
CA LEU A 577 -74.28 73.85 -105.95
C LEU A 577 -75.44 74.76 -105.51
N ALA A 578 -75.29 75.54 -104.45
CA ALA A 578 -76.28 76.55 -104.05
C ALA A 578 -76.24 77.75 -105.01
N GLN A 579 -75.06 78.27 -105.34
CA GLN A 579 -74.86 79.32 -106.33
C GLN A 579 -75.33 78.90 -107.73
N LEU A 580 -75.09 77.63 -108.13
CA LEU A 580 -75.62 77.07 -109.36
C LEU A 580 -77.16 76.97 -109.33
N LYS A 581 -77.78 76.64 -108.20
CA LYS A 581 -79.25 76.69 -108.06
C LYS A 581 -79.79 78.13 -108.12
N GLU A 582 -79.12 79.09 -107.49
CA GLU A 582 -79.49 80.51 -107.56
C GLU A 582 -79.40 81.04 -109.00
N THR A 583 -78.32 80.71 -109.73
CA THR A 583 -78.17 81.10 -111.15
C THR A 583 -79.11 80.32 -112.08
N CYS A 584 -79.50 79.08 -111.77
CA CYS A 584 -80.58 78.38 -112.46
C CYS A 584 -81.95 79.05 -112.22
N ILE A 585 -82.25 79.51 -110.99
CA ILE A 585 -83.48 80.25 -110.68
C ILE A 585 -83.50 81.58 -111.45
N GLN A 586 -82.38 82.32 -111.47
CA GLN A 586 -82.23 83.53 -112.28
C GLN A 586 -82.40 83.26 -113.78
N LEU A 587 -81.89 82.13 -114.28
CA LEU A 587 -82.10 81.70 -115.67
C LEU A 587 -83.58 81.35 -115.95
N GLU A 588 -84.27 80.69 -115.03
CA GLU A 588 -85.70 80.44 -115.15
C GLU A 588 -86.53 81.74 -115.09
N GLU A 589 -86.14 82.71 -114.27
CA GLU A 589 -86.76 84.03 -114.19
C GLU A 589 -86.57 84.80 -115.51
N LEU A 590 -85.33 84.90 -116.01
CA LEU A 590 -85.02 85.46 -117.32
C LEU A 590 -85.72 84.71 -118.46
N GLN A 591 -85.91 83.39 -118.35
CA GLN A 591 -86.66 82.60 -119.33
C GLN A 591 -88.17 82.89 -119.27
N LYS A 592 -88.74 83.12 -118.07
CA LYS A 592 -90.13 83.56 -117.88
C LYS A 592 -90.33 84.99 -118.41
N GLU A 593 -89.39 85.90 -118.17
CA GLU A 593 -89.39 87.26 -118.76
C GLU A 593 -89.30 87.20 -120.29
N ASN A 594 -88.41 86.39 -120.85
CA ASN A 594 -88.28 86.22 -122.30
C ASN A 594 -89.54 85.56 -122.91
N GLN A 595 -90.18 84.62 -122.21
CA GLN A 595 -91.49 84.09 -122.60
C GLN A 595 -92.59 85.17 -122.56
N GLN A 596 -92.61 86.05 -121.55
CA GLN A 596 -93.55 87.19 -121.50
C GLN A 596 -93.31 88.19 -122.62
N LEU A 597 -92.04 88.52 -122.92
CA LEU A 597 -91.67 89.36 -124.06
C LEU A 597 -92.02 88.70 -125.40
N SER A 598 -91.89 87.38 -125.52
CA SER A 598 -92.28 86.61 -126.70
C SER A 598 -93.80 86.59 -126.88
N LEU A 599 -94.58 86.44 -125.80
CA LEU A 599 -96.03 86.58 -125.81
C LEU A 599 -96.46 88.00 -126.20
N LEU A 600 -95.85 89.03 -125.62
CA LEU A 600 -96.11 90.43 -126.00
C LEU A 600 -95.76 90.70 -127.47
N ASN A 601 -94.68 90.11 -127.99
CA ASN A 601 -94.32 90.19 -129.41
C ASN A 601 -95.31 89.42 -130.30
N ALA A 602 -95.89 88.31 -129.84
CA ALA A 602 -96.95 87.59 -130.55
C ALA A 602 -98.29 88.33 -130.51
N GLU A 603 -98.62 89.01 -129.42
CA GLU A 603 -99.77 89.92 -129.31
C GLU A 603 -99.61 91.13 -130.23
N ASN A 604 -98.45 91.79 -130.22
CA ASN A 604 -98.11 92.84 -131.18
C ASN A 604 -98.16 92.32 -132.63
N GLY A 605 -97.68 91.09 -132.87
CA GLY A 605 -97.76 90.41 -134.16
C GLY A 605 -99.21 90.17 -134.63
N THR A 606 -100.10 89.74 -133.74
CA THR A 606 -101.52 89.54 -134.06
C THR A 606 -102.30 90.85 -134.22
N GLN A 607 -101.91 91.92 -133.50
CA GLN A 607 -102.41 93.28 -133.78
C GLN A 607 -101.98 93.76 -135.17
N ILE A 608 -100.70 93.55 -135.55
CA ILE A 608 -100.19 93.90 -136.88
C ILE A 608 -100.90 93.09 -137.99
N THR A 609 -101.16 91.80 -137.79
CA THR A 609 -101.90 91.00 -138.78
C THR A 609 -103.39 91.38 -138.83
N SER A 610 -104.04 91.73 -137.71
CA SER A 610 -105.41 92.27 -137.71
C SER A 610 -105.50 93.56 -138.53
N LEU A 611 -104.62 94.53 -138.26
CA LEU A 611 -104.56 95.79 -139.00
C LEU A 611 -104.25 95.56 -140.50
N THR A 612 -103.44 94.55 -140.83
CA THR A 612 -103.17 94.16 -142.22
C THR A 612 -104.39 93.47 -142.88
N GLN A 613 -105.17 92.71 -142.11
CA GLN A 613 -106.40 92.06 -142.56
C GLN A 613 -107.54 93.08 -142.77
N GLU A 614 -107.64 94.07 -141.88
CA GLU A 614 -108.52 95.23 -142.04
C GLU A 614 -108.17 96.03 -143.31
N LEU A 615 -106.89 96.39 -143.48
CA LEU A 615 -106.37 97.10 -144.67
C LEU A 615 -106.60 96.32 -145.99
N THR A 616 -106.52 94.99 -145.95
CA THR A 616 -106.83 94.17 -147.13
C THR A 616 -108.34 94.00 -147.36
N SER A 617 -109.17 94.02 -146.32
CA SER A 617 -110.63 94.07 -146.47
C SER A 617 -111.12 95.39 -147.08
N GLU A 618 -110.53 96.52 -146.70
CA GLU A 618 -110.69 97.85 -147.31
C GLU A 618 -110.34 97.83 -148.81
N ARG A 619 -109.20 97.22 -149.17
CA ARG A 619 -108.79 97.03 -150.57
C ARG A 619 -109.79 96.19 -151.37
N VAL A 620 -110.33 95.11 -150.80
CA VAL A 620 -111.34 94.26 -151.46
C VAL A 620 -112.68 94.98 -151.61
N GLN A 621 -113.08 95.84 -150.66
CA GLN A 621 -114.27 96.69 -150.80
C GLN A 621 -114.08 97.74 -151.90
N SER A 622 -112.90 98.38 -151.96
CA SER A 622 -112.52 99.31 -153.03
C SER A 622 -112.56 98.64 -154.42
N GLN A 623 -112.08 97.38 -154.53
CA GLN A 623 -112.11 96.62 -155.78
C GLN A 623 -113.54 96.29 -156.25
N LYS A 624 -114.48 95.99 -155.33
CA LYS A 624 -115.89 95.76 -155.68
C LYS A 624 -116.60 97.01 -156.21
N LEU A 625 -116.26 98.18 -155.69
CA LEU A 625 -116.80 99.45 -156.19
C LEU A 625 -116.30 99.74 -157.61
N THR A 626 -115.01 99.48 -157.92
CA THR A 626 -114.50 99.65 -159.28
C THR A 626 -115.12 98.69 -160.30
N THR A 627 -115.50 97.47 -159.92
CA THR A 627 -116.24 96.56 -160.84
C THR A 627 -117.66 97.06 -161.15
N GLN A 628 -118.37 97.64 -160.17
CA GLN A 628 -119.71 98.19 -160.39
C GLN A 628 -119.70 99.44 -161.30
N VAL A 629 -118.62 100.22 -161.28
CA VAL A 629 -118.42 101.32 -162.24
C VAL A 629 -118.21 100.81 -163.67
N ALA A 630 -117.57 99.65 -163.85
CA ALA A 630 -117.37 99.04 -165.17
C ALA A 630 -118.70 98.55 -165.78
N GLU A 631 -119.55 97.89 -165.00
CA GLU A 631 -120.87 97.40 -165.43
C GLU A 631 -121.80 98.54 -165.89
N LEU A 632 -121.75 99.69 -165.22
CA LEU A 632 -122.52 100.88 -165.63
C LEU A 632 -122.01 101.51 -166.94
N ASN A 633 -120.70 101.49 -167.21
CA ASN A 633 -120.15 101.94 -168.49
C ASN A 633 -120.56 101.01 -169.63
N GLN A 634 -120.61 99.69 -169.39
CA GLN A 634 -121.06 98.71 -170.38
C GLN A 634 -122.52 98.96 -170.81
N SER A 635 -123.40 99.33 -169.87
CA SER A 635 -124.78 99.75 -170.19
C SER A 635 -124.86 101.06 -170.97
N LEU A 636 -123.84 101.92 -170.94
CA LEU A 636 -123.80 103.18 -171.69
C LEU A 636 -123.39 102.93 -173.15
N GLU A 637 -122.38 102.09 -173.39
CA GLU A 637 -121.91 101.75 -174.74
C GLU A 637 -122.99 101.01 -175.56
N GLU A 638 -123.79 100.14 -174.94
CA GLU A 638 -124.95 99.49 -175.59
C GLU A 638 -126.03 100.46 -176.07
N SER A 639 -126.05 101.70 -175.54
CA SER A 639 -126.94 102.77 -176.00
C SER A 639 -126.35 103.54 -177.19
N GLU A 640 -125.05 103.82 -177.19
CA GLU A 640 -124.37 104.47 -178.32
C GLU A 640 -124.31 103.60 -179.57
N GLY A 641 -124.18 102.28 -179.41
CA GLY A 641 -124.13 101.31 -180.52
C GLY A 641 -125.36 101.36 -181.45
N LYS A 642 -126.49 101.92 -180.99
CA LYS A 642 -127.73 102.04 -181.75
C LYS A 642 -127.82 103.31 -182.61
N LEU A 643 -126.98 104.32 -182.36
CA LEU A 643 -126.92 105.56 -183.17
C LEU A 643 -125.79 105.53 -184.21
N LYS A 644 -124.61 105.01 -183.85
CA LYS A 644 -123.43 105.02 -184.74
C LYS A 644 -123.51 103.98 -185.87
N MET A 645 -124.33 102.93 -185.70
CA MET A 645 -124.71 101.97 -186.76
C MET A 645 -125.43 102.60 -187.97
N VAL A 646 -125.91 103.85 -187.86
CA VAL A 646 -126.66 104.56 -188.92
C VAL A 646 -125.80 105.59 -189.67
N THR A 647 -124.66 106.03 -189.11
CA THR A 647 -123.95 107.22 -189.63
C THR A 647 -122.77 106.93 -190.57
N SER A 648 -122.12 105.76 -190.49
CA SER A 648 -120.96 105.44 -191.35
C SER A 648 -120.54 103.97 -191.22
N GLN A 649 -120.52 103.10 -192.24
CA GLN A 649 -120.96 103.18 -193.66
C GLN A 649 -120.40 104.33 -194.51
N LEU A 650 -119.29 104.91 -194.05
CA LEU A 650 -118.44 105.84 -194.79
C LEU A 650 -117.03 105.66 -194.19
N GLU A 651 -116.22 104.75 -194.76
CA GLU A 651 -114.84 104.37 -194.34
C GLU A 651 -114.75 103.65 -192.95
N GLN A 652 -114.35 102.37 -192.71
CA GLN A 652 -113.91 101.16 -193.45
C GLN A 652 -112.41 100.71 -193.29
N LEU A 653 -112.20 99.53 -192.64
CA LEU A 653 -111.03 98.57 -192.65
C LEU A 653 -109.94 98.55 -191.51
N GLN A 654 -109.45 97.31 -191.22
CA GLN A 654 -108.21 96.84 -190.50
C GLN A 654 -108.14 97.03 -188.94
N ALA A 655 -107.77 96.11 -188.01
CA ALA A 655 -107.14 94.74 -187.91
C ALA A 655 -105.58 94.69 -187.78
N GLU A 656 -104.86 93.81 -187.03
CA GLU A 656 -105.16 92.61 -186.18
C GLU A 656 -103.91 92.14 -185.32
N HIS A 657 -104.02 91.09 -184.45
CA HIS A 657 -103.08 89.94 -184.22
C HIS A 657 -102.17 89.77 -182.93
N ALA A 658 -102.07 88.52 -182.39
CA ALA A 658 -100.95 87.80 -181.66
C ALA A 658 -100.48 88.12 -180.18
N ARG A 659 -99.69 87.29 -179.40
CA ARG A 659 -99.56 85.80 -179.10
C ARG A 659 -98.36 85.38 -178.13
N VAL A 660 -98.57 84.45 -177.14
CA VAL A 660 -97.72 83.27 -176.65
C VAL A 660 -96.29 83.44 -175.97
N VAL A 661 -95.78 82.35 -175.29
CA VAL A 661 -94.38 81.98 -174.81
C VAL A 661 -94.10 82.11 -173.28
N ALA A 662 -93.48 81.22 -172.45
CA ALA A 662 -92.73 79.91 -172.46
C ALA A 662 -91.15 79.99 -172.32
N GLU A 663 -90.32 79.07 -171.77
CA GLU A 663 -90.42 77.73 -171.08
C GLU A 663 -89.08 77.29 -170.34
N VAL A 664 -88.91 76.01 -169.92
CA VAL A 664 -87.67 75.30 -169.39
C VAL A 664 -87.26 75.69 -167.92
N THR A 665 -86.47 75.03 -167.02
CA THR A 665 -85.34 74.03 -166.98
C THR A 665 -85.18 73.32 -165.57
N ALA A 666 -84.45 72.18 -165.41
CA ALA A 666 -84.14 71.51 -164.09
C ALA A 666 -82.91 70.52 -164.07
N SER A 667 -82.30 70.23 -162.88
CA SER A 667 -81.26 69.16 -162.61
C SER A 667 -80.89 69.01 -161.09
N LEU A 668 -79.89 68.21 -160.61
CA LEU A 668 -79.96 66.77 -160.15
C LEU A 668 -78.67 66.29 -159.38
N CYS A 669 -78.71 65.82 -158.09
CA CYS A 669 -77.84 64.75 -157.48
C CYS A 669 -78.02 64.45 -155.94
N ASN A 670 -78.36 63.18 -155.61
CA ASN A 670 -78.18 62.37 -154.37
C ASN A 670 -78.65 62.80 -152.94
N ALA A 671 -79.21 61.81 -152.23
CA ALA A 671 -79.66 61.82 -150.82
C ALA A 671 -78.79 60.84 -149.96
N SER A 672 -79.04 60.49 -148.70
CA SER A 672 -80.10 60.77 -147.70
C SER A 672 -79.47 60.66 -146.30
N ALA A 673 -79.72 61.60 -145.37
CA ALA A 673 -80.71 61.45 -144.28
C ALA A 673 -80.70 60.06 -143.60
N GLY A 674 -80.34 60.05 -142.32
CA GLY A 674 -80.50 58.91 -141.41
C GLY A 674 -81.19 59.38 -140.13
N GLU A 675 -82.18 58.62 -139.67
CA GLU A 675 -82.98 58.94 -138.48
C GLU A 675 -82.65 58.01 -137.31
N THR A 676 -83.11 58.42 -136.13
CA THR A 676 -83.03 57.71 -134.85
C THR A 676 -83.82 56.41 -134.86
N GLU A 677 -83.35 55.37 -134.16
CA GLU A 677 -83.97 55.03 -132.86
C GLU A 677 -83.16 54.02 -132.03
N ASP A 678 -83.19 54.27 -130.72
CA ASP A 678 -83.32 53.35 -129.58
C ASP A 678 -82.38 52.17 -129.23
N SER A 679 -82.20 52.09 -127.90
CA SER A 679 -82.17 50.90 -127.05
C SER A 679 -81.14 49.78 -127.29
N LYS A 680 -80.25 49.59 -126.29
CA LYS A 680 -79.44 48.37 -126.15
C LYS A 680 -79.48 47.78 -124.74
N SER A 681 -80.12 46.62 -124.64
CA SER A 681 -80.03 45.68 -123.52
C SER A 681 -79.11 44.50 -123.86
N ASN A 682 -78.39 43.97 -122.87
CA ASN A 682 -77.95 42.57 -122.80
C ASN A 682 -77.64 42.26 -121.31
N GLY A 683 -77.78 41.04 -120.78
CA GLY A 683 -77.80 39.74 -121.45
C GLY A 683 -76.39 39.12 -121.44
N GLN A 684 -76.15 37.91 -120.92
CA GLN A 684 -77.05 36.91 -120.35
C GLN A 684 -76.26 35.94 -119.43
N SER A 685 -76.93 35.12 -118.62
CA SER A 685 -76.31 34.08 -117.78
C SER A 685 -76.05 32.77 -118.54
N THR A 686 -75.13 31.91 -118.06
CA THR A 686 -75.36 30.48 -117.66
C THR A 686 -74.04 29.69 -117.45
N MET A 687 -74.09 28.68 -116.58
CA MET A 687 -73.03 27.74 -116.13
C MET A 687 -72.38 26.87 -117.23
N GLN A 688 -71.10 26.49 -117.05
CA GLN A 688 -70.67 25.07 -117.12
C GLN A 688 -69.28 24.73 -116.50
N ARG A 689 -69.28 23.69 -115.64
CA ARG A 689 -68.28 22.60 -115.42
C ARG A 689 -66.79 22.78 -115.78
N GLY A 690 -65.90 22.46 -114.82
CA GLY A 690 -64.55 21.93 -115.10
C GLY A 690 -63.60 21.84 -113.87
N SER A 691 -62.94 20.68 -113.68
CA SER A 691 -61.63 20.54 -112.98
C SER A 691 -60.50 20.70 -114.02
N PRO A 692 -59.24 21.04 -113.66
CA PRO A 692 -58.26 20.13 -113.00
C PRO A 692 -57.71 20.70 -111.66
N GLU A 693 -56.83 20.10 -110.84
CA GLU A 693 -55.70 19.15 -110.99
C GLU A 693 -54.32 19.82 -111.28
N GLU A 694 -53.28 19.41 -110.53
CA GLU A 694 -51.81 19.61 -110.74
C GLU A 694 -51.20 21.05 -110.53
N GLU A 695 -49.95 21.26 -110.06
CA GLU A 695 -48.92 20.37 -109.47
C GLU A 695 -47.86 21.10 -108.58
N HIS A 696 -47.06 20.29 -107.86
CA HIS A 696 -45.74 20.47 -107.20
C HIS A 696 -45.01 21.83 -107.02
N ILE A 697 -44.31 21.94 -105.87
CA ILE A 697 -42.81 21.94 -105.78
C ILE A 697 -42.37 21.43 -104.38
N SER A 698 -41.07 21.13 -104.21
CA SER A 698 -40.48 20.15 -103.28
C SER A 698 -39.78 20.71 -102.01
N SER A 699 -39.10 19.80 -101.27
CA SER A 699 -38.04 20.00 -100.24
C SER A 699 -38.49 20.43 -98.82
N GLU A 700 -37.93 19.91 -97.72
CA GLU A 700 -36.99 18.77 -97.51
C GLU A 700 -37.02 18.31 -96.02
N ASP A 701 -36.42 17.14 -95.73
CA ASP A 701 -35.79 16.74 -94.45
C ASP A 701 -36.60 16.58 -93.13
N GLN A 702 -36.23 15.68 -92.19
CA GLN A 702 -35.50 14.39 -92.25
C GLN A 702 -35.66 13.62 -90.91
N ILE A 703 -35.31 12.31 -90.88
CA ILE A 703 -34.98 11.47 -89.68
C ILE A 703 -36.09 11.41 -88.60
N ALA A 704 -36.94 10.37 -88.47
CA ALA A 704 -36.81 8.90 -88.60
C ALA A 704 -36.03 8.22 -87.45
N ASP A 705 -36.66 7.22 -86.80
CA ASP A 705 -36.33 6.77 -85.44
C ASP A 705 -36.25 5.23 -85.32
N SER A 706 -35.53 4.77 -84.30
CA SER A 706 -35.59 3.44 -83.66
C SER A 706 -35.04 2.21 -84.39
N GLN A 707 -34.36 1.36 -83.61
CA GLN A 707 -33.67 0.12 -84.01
C GLN A 707 -34.28 -1.09 -83.30
N ILE A 708 -34.20 -2.29 -83.92
CA ILE A 708 -34.61 -3.57 -83.33
C ILE A 708 -33.60 -4.67 -83.70
N LEU A 709 -33.28 -5.53 -82.71
CA LEU A 709 -32.82 -6.94 -82.69
C LEU A 709 -32.50 -7.70 -84.02
N GLU A 710 -31.61 -8.71 -84.08
CA GLU A 710 -30.59 -9.26 -83.16
C GLU A 710 -29.77 -10.36 -83.89
N HIS A 711 -28.56 -10.71 -83.41
CA HIS A 711 -27.81 -11.95 -83.73
C HIS A 711 -27.44 -12.20 -85.23
N ALA A 712 -26.56 -13.15 -85.62
CA ALA A 712 -25.88 -14.22 -84.89
C ALA A 712 -24.39 -14.41 -85.28
N SER A 713 -23.73 -15.26 -84.50
CA SER A 713 -22.33 -15.73 -84.57
C SER A 713 -21.85 -16.38 -85.88
N VAL A 714 -20.53 -16.35 -86.11
CA VAL A 714 -19.79 -17.42 -86.81
C VAL A 714 -18.54 -17.81 -85.99
N VAL A 715 -18.21 -19.11 -85.96
CA VAL A 715 -17.02 -19.70 -85.31
C VAL A 715 -16.15 -20.41 -86.36
N SER A 716 -14.91 -20.72 -86.01
CA SER A 716 -13.77 -21.07 -86.88
C SER A 716 -13.67 -22.51 -87.42
N PHE A 717 -12.73 -22.68 -88.37
CA PHE A 717 -11.92 -23.87 -88.72
C PHE A 717 -12.40 -24.89 -89.80
N SER A 718 -11.64 -25.00 -90.92
CA SER A 718 -10.83 -26.18 -91.36
C SER A 718 -10.72 -26.47 -92.88
N GLU A 719 -9.47 -26.60 -93.34
CA GLU A 719 -8.85 -27.51 -94.36
C GLU A 719 -9.41 -27.76 -95.80
N ASP A 720 -8.56 -27.45 -96.79
CA ASP A 720 -8.10 -28.24 -97.97
C ASP A 720 -9.05 -28.97 -98.97
N THR A 721 -9.05 -28.57 -100.26
CA THR A 721 -8.19 -29.19 -101.33
C THR A 721 -8.42 -28.71 -102.80
N LYS A 722 -7.34 -28.18 -103.42
CA LYS A 722 -6.76 -28.43 -104.79
C LYS A 722 -7.52 -28.36 -106.15
N THR A 723 -6.72 -28.03 -107.19
CA THR A 723 -6.85 -28.26 -108.67
C THR A 723 -7.76 -27.37 -109.53
N HIS A 724 -7.51 -27.13 -110.84
CA HIS A 724 -6.27 -26.81 -111.62
C HIS A 724 -6.65 -26.50 -113.11
N GLU A 725 -5.85 -25.69 -113.83
CA GLU A 725 -5.66 -25.67 -115.32
C GLU A 725 -6.81 -25.29 -116.30
N ASP A 726 -6.58 -24.85 -117.55
CA ASP A 726 -5.51 -23.99 -118.15
C ASP A 726 -5.90 -23.51 -119.60
N THR A 727 -5.05 -22.72 -120.26
CA THR A 727 -4.94 -22.45 -121.74
C THR A 727 -6.00 -21.55 -122.43
N LYS A 728 -5.67 -20.52 -123.25
CA LYS A 728 -4.89 -20.37 -124.53
C LYS A 728 -5.69 -20.86 -125.78
N THR A 729 -5.52 -20.44 -127.06
CA THR A 729 -4.38 -19.85 -127.82
C THR A 729 -4.79 -19.24 -129.20
N GLN A 730 -3.83 -18.63 -129.93
CA GLN A 730 -3.70 -18.41 -131.42
C GLN A 730 -4.43 -17.19 -132.07
N SER A 731 -3.90 -16.37 -133.02
CA SER A 731 -2.72 -16.31 -133.95
C SER A 731 -2.88 -17.04 -135.32
N PHE A 732 -2.27 -16.64 -136.47
CA PHE A 732 -1.08 -15.79 -136.77
C PHE A 732 -1.16 -15.02 -138.14
N GLU A 733 -0.46 -13.87 -138.26
CA GLU A 733 0.38 -13.37 -139.40
C GLU A 733 -0.24 -13.16 -140.84
N ILE A 734 0.41 -12.54 -141.85
CA ILE A 734 1.77 -11.96 -142.11
C ILE A 734 1.61 -10.58 -142.86
N ASP A 735 2.58 -9.68 -143.11
CA ASP A 735 3.88 -9.86 -143.78
C ASP A 735 4.89 -8.68 -143.62
N ASN A 736 6.18 -8.96 -143.82
CA ASN A 736 7.35 -8.08 -144.07
C ASN A 736 7.79 -6.89 -143.15
N GLU A 737 6.96 -6.19 -142.37
CA GLU A 737 7.50 -5.15 -141.44
C GLU A 737 8.30 -5.75 -140.26
N SER A 738 8.12 -7.05 -140.02
CA SER A 738 8.52 -7.77 -138.80
C SER A 738 10.02 -7.75 -138.49
N GLN A 739 10.92 -7.67 -139.48
CA GLN A 739 12.35 -7.95 -139.26
C GLN A 739 13.11 -6.83 -138.54
N GLN A 740 12.80 -5.55 -138.82
CA GLN A 740 13.42 -4.43 -138.09
C GLN A 740 12.89 -4.38 -136.65
N LEU A 741 11.58 -4.56 -136.49
CA LEU A 741 10.91 -4.67 -135.19
C LEU A 741 11.50 -5.79 -134.32
N LEU A 742 11.95 -6.91 -134.89
CA LEU A 742 12.55 -8.02 -134.12
C LEU A 742 13.92 -7.65 -133.53
N SER A 743 14.76 -6.90 -134.24
CA SER A 743 16.07 -6.47 -133.70
C SER A 743 15.90 -5.43 -132.59
N GLU A 744 14.96 -4.51 -132.75
CA GLU A 744 14.66 -3.50 -131.73
C GLU A 744 14.05 -4.14 -130.47
N LYS A 745 13.13 -5.11 -130.65
CA LYS A 745 12.58 -5.93 -129.57
C LYS A 745 13.67 -6.70 -128.82
N MET A 746 14.67 -7.27 -129.49
CA MET A 746 15.77 -7.99 -128.82
C MET A 746 16.56 -7.08 -127.88
N VAL A 747 16.98 -5.91 -128.36
CA VAL A 747 17.74 -4.94 -127.54
C VAL A 747 16.89 -4.35 -126.41
N ASN A 748 15.58 -4.26 -126.59
CA ASN A 748 14.67 -3.84 -125.51
C ASN A 748 14.46 -4.97 -124.47
N LEU A 749 14.31 -6.22 -124.89
CA LEU A 749 14.28 -7.40 -124.00
C LEU A 749 15.57 -7.56 -123.19
N GLU A 750 16.74 -7.25 -123.76
CA GLU A 750 18.02 -7.25 -123.01
C GLU A 750 18.07 -6.14 -121.95
N LYS A 751 17.56 -4.93 -122.25
CA LYS A 751 17.42 -3.85 -121.28
C LYS A 751 16.42 -4.21 -120.18
N GLU A 752 15.26 -4.77 -120.54
CA GLU A 752 14.24 -5.25 -119.61
C GLU A 752 14.80 -6.34 -118.69
N ASN A 753 15.53 -7.33 -119.23
CA ASN A 753 16.19 -8.37 -118.43
C ASN A 753 17.26 -7.77 -117.50
N ALA A 754 18.05 -6.79 -117.95
CA ALA A 754 19.00 -6.07 -117.10
C ALA A 754 18.32 -5.17 -116.04
N VAL A 755 17.09 -4.70 -116.27
CA VAL A 755 16.27 -4.01 -115.26
C VAL A 755 15.74 -5.01 -114.25
N LEU A 756 15.10 -6.10 -114.70
CA LEU A 756 14.59 -7.20 -113.87
C LEU A 756 15.68 -7.84 -112.99
N GLN A 757 16.93 -7.92 -113.46
CA GLN A 757 18.07 -8.38 -112.66
C GLN A 757 18.40 -7.41 -111.51
N ARG A 758 18.41 -6.09 -111.77
CA ARG A 758 18.61 -5.07 -110.72
C ARG A 758 17.43 -5.03 -109.75
N GLU A 759 16.20 -5.16 -110.24
CA GLU A 759 15.00 -5.29 -109.41
C GLU A 759 15.08 -6.53 -108.52
N ARG A 760 15.54 -7.67 -109.05
CA ARG A 760 15.80 -8.89 -108.27
C ARG A 760 16.88 -8.69 -107.21
N GLU A 761 17.99 -8.01 -107.52
CA GLU A 761 19.03 -7.68 -106.54
C GLU A 761 18.51 -6.74 -105.44
N VAL A 762 17.72 -5.73 -105.80
CA VAL A 762 17.04 -4.83 -104.86
C VAL A 762 16.07 -5.61 -103.98
N LEU A 763 15.21 -6.46 -104.55
CA LEU A 763 14.27 -7.31 -103.80
C LEU A 763 14.99 -8.30 -102.86
N LEU A 764 16.13 -8.88 -103.28
CA LEU A 764 16.96 -9.71 -102.41
C LEU A 764 17.60 -8.90 -101.28
N SER A 765 18.01 -7.65 -101.52
CA SER A 765 18.52 -6.76 -100.48
C SER A 765 17.43 -6.33 -99.49
N GLN A 766 16.20 -6.07 -99.97
CA GLN A 766 15.03 -5.78 -99.13
C GLN A 766 14.62 -7.01 -98.30
N LEU A 767 14.65 -8.20 -98.90
CA LEU A 767 14.41 -9.46 -98.19
C LEU A 767 15.46 -9.67 -97.10
N ALA A 768 16.75 -9.48 -97.38
CA ALA A 768 17.82 -9.59 -96.39
C ALA A 768 17.68 -8.56 -95.25
N GLN A 769 17.32 -7.31 -95.57
CA GLN A 769 17.02 -6.28 -94.57
C GLN A 769 15.81 -6.66 -93.70
N SER A 770 14.73 -7.18 -94.30
CA SER A 770 13.55 -7.64 -93.55
C SER A 770 13.86 -8.85 -92.65
N GLN A 771 14.74 -9.75 -93.09
CA GLN A 771 15.21 -10.89 -92.30
C GLN A 771 16.10 -10.46 -91.14
N ALA A 772 16.98 -9.47 -91.34
CA ALA A 772 17.78 -8.87 -90.29
C ALA A 772 16.91 -8.14 -89.24
N ALA A 773 15.92 -7.37 -89.68
CA ALA A 773 14.93 -6.75 -88.78
C ALA A 773 14.13 -7.81 -87.99
N CYS A 774 13.70 -8.90 -88.65
CA CYS A 774 13.07 -10.04 -87.97
C CYS A 774 14.01 -10.74 -86.98
N ALA A 775 15.31 -10.78 -87.23
CA ALA A 775 16.29 -11.33 -86.28
C ALA A 775 16.44 -10.43 -85.04
N GLN A 776 16.55 -9.11 -85.23
CA GLN A 776 16.61 -8.13 -84.14
C GLN A 776 15.33 -8.14 -83.29
N LEU A 777 14.15 -8.24 -83.91
CA LEU A 777 12.88 -8.36 -83.19
C LEU A 777 12.76 -9.67 -82.40
N ARG A 778 13.35 -10.78 -82.88
CA ARG A 778 13.45 -12.03 -82.11
C ARG A 778 14.42 -11.89 -80.93
N GLU A 779 15.59 -11.29 -81.12
CA GLU A 779 16.55 -11.07 -80.03
C GLU A 779 15.96 -10.17 -78.93
N GLN A 780 15.19 -9.15 -79.32
CA GLN A 780 14.40 -8.34 -78.38
C GLN A 780 13.32 -9.16 -77.67
N LEU A 781 12.55 -9.98 -78.38
CA LEU A 781 11.55 -10.87 -77.80
C LEU A 781 12.16 -11.85 -76.78
N ASP A 782 13.28 -12.48 -77.13
CA ASP A 782 14.03 -13.38 -76.24
C ASP A 782 14.59 -12.62 -75.02
N GLY A 783 14.94 -11.34 -75.19
CA GLY A 783 15.30 -10.43 -74.11
C GLY A 783 14.13 -10.19 -73.15
N PHE A 784 12.95 -9.84 -73.70
CA PHE A 784 11.73 -9.68 -72.90
C PHE A 784 11.31 -10.99 -72.19
N GLN A 785 11.47 -12.15 -72.83
CA GLN A 785 11.23 -13.45 -72.18
C GLN A 785 12.20 -13.69 -71.00
N ARG A 786 13.50 -13.41 -71.18
CA ARG A 786 14.49 -13.48 -70.09
C ARG A 786 14.17 -12.53 -68.94
N HIS A 787 13.73 -11.30 -69.23
CA HIS A 787 13.27 -10.36 -68.21
C HIS A 787 11.97 -10.82 -67.52
N PHE A 788 11.02 -11.41 -68.25
CA PHE A 788 9.79 -11.97 -67.69
C PHE A 788 10.09 -13.13 -66.73
N ILE A 789 10.97 -14.07 -67.11
CA ILE A 789 11.39 -15.18 -66.24
C ILE A 789 12.09 -14.66 -64.98
N SER A 790 13.00 -13.69 -65.12
CA SER A 790 13.68 -13.08 -63.97
C SER A 790 12.73 -12.35 -63.03
N LEU A 791 11.69 -11.68 -63.57
CA LEU A 791 10.63 -11.06 -62.78
C LEU A 791 9.74 -12.12 -62.10
N GLN A 792 9.39 -13.20 -62.79
CA GLN A 792 8.61 -14.32 -62.25
C GLN A 792 9.35 -15.01 -61.09
N GLU A 793 10.66 -15.24 -61.22
CA GLU A 793 11.52 -15.69 -60.12
C GLU A 793 11.55 -14.70 -58.95
N SER A 794 11.59 -13.40 -59.21
CA SER A 794 11.56 -12.37 -58.17
C SER A 794 10.22 -12.42 -57.40
N CYS A 795 9.11 -12.55 -58.13
CA CYS A 795 7.78 -12.72 -57.54
C CYS A 795 7.67 -14.00 -56.70
N SER A 796 8.23 -15.14 -57.14
CA SER A 796 8.22 -16.37 -56.33
C SER A 796 9.07 -16.22 -55.06
N LYS A 797 10.26 -15.62 -55.16
CA LYS A 797 11.14 -15.36 -54.00
C LYS A 797 10.48 -14.41 -52.99
N LEU A 798 9.72 -13.42 -53.45
CA LEU A 798 8.91 -12.56 -52.58
C LEU A 798 7.73 -13.31 -51.94
N GLN A 799 7.10 -14.24 -52.66
CA GLN A 799 6.03 -15.11 -52.13
C GLN A 799 6.56 -16.11 -51.09
N ASP A 800 7.75 -16.67 -51.29
CA ASP A 800 8.45 -17.53 -50.33
C ASP A 800 8.85 -16.77 -49.05
N LEU A 801 9.20 -15.48 -49.16
CA LEU A 801 9.49 -14.63 -48.00
C LEU A 801 8.20 -14.22 -47.26
N ASN A 802 7.13 -13.91 -48.00
CA ASN A 802 5.84 -13.55 -47.41
C ASN A 802 5.22 -14.74 -46.65
N THR A 803 5.25 -15.95 -47.23
CA THR A 803 4.78 -17.17 -46.54
C THR A 803 5.61 -17.51 -45.29
N LYS A 804 6.94 -17.31 -45.31
CA LYS A 804 7.77 -17.44 -44.10
C LYS A 804 7.38 -16.42 -43.03
N LEU A 805 7.19 -15.14 -43.41
CA LEU A 805 6.76 -14.09 -42.48
C LEU A 805 5.39 -14.39 -41.86
N GLN A 806 4.45 -14.97 -42.63
CA GLN A 806 3.15 -15.42 -42.13
C GLN A 806 3.29 -16.58 -41.12
N VAL A 807 4.21 -17.54 -41.35
CA VAL A 807 4.49 -18.63 -40.41
C VAL A 807 5.17 -18.12 -39.14
N GLU A 808 6.09 -17.16 -39.25
CA GLU A 808 6.71 -16.50 -38.10
C GLU A 808 5.68 -15.69 -37.30
N GLN A 809 4.80 -14.94 -37.97
CA GLN A 809 3.70 -14.21 -37.34
C GLN A 809 2.72 -15.16 -36.63
N ALA A 810 2.37 -16.29 -37.24
CA ALA A 810 1.53 -17.32 -36.62
C ALA A 810 2.22 -17.93 -35.39
N SER A 811 3.51 -18.28 -35.48
CA SER A 811 4.31 -18.81 -34.37
C SER A 811 4.38 -17.83 -33.20
N LEU A 812 4.68 -16.55 -33.47
CA LEU A 812 4.70 -15.49 -32.47
C LEU A 812 3.31 -15.23 -31.85
N SER A 813 2.23 -15.30 -32.64
CA SER A 813 0.87 -15.18 -32.11
C SER A 813 0.50 -16.32 -31.15
N SER A 814 0.92 -17.55 -31.45
CA SER A 814 0.75 -18.73 -30.59
C SER A 814 1.57 -18.62 -29.31
N GLN A 815 2.82 -18.16 -29.40
CA GLN A 815 3.67 -17.89 -28.24
C GLN A 815 3.04 -16.82 -27.34
N ASN A 816 2.61 -15.69 -27.91
CA ASN A 816 1.92 -14.62 -27.16
C ASN A 816 0.64 -15.13 -26.48
N ALA A 817 -0.17 -15.94 -27.17
CA ALA A 817 -1.37 -16.55 -26.57
C ALA A 817 -1.03 -17.46 -25.38
N SER A 818 0.05 -18.25 -25.47
CA SER A 818 0.51 -19.09 -24.35
C SER A 818 1.07 -18.30 -23.16
N VAL A 819 1.72 -17.16 -23.43
CA VAL A 819 2.20 -16.24 -22.39
C VAL A 819 1.02 -15.56 -21.69
N LEU A 820 0.03 -15.06 -22.44
CA LEU A 820 -1.18 -14.45 -21.88
C LEU A 820 -2.00 -15.44 -21.04
N ALA A 821 -2.15 -16.69 -21.50
CA ALA A 821 -2.78 -17.74 -20.71
C ALA A 821 -2.05 -17.96 -19.36
N ARG A 822 -0.72 -18.03 -19.38
CA ARG A 822 0.10 -18.16 -18.17
C ARG A 822 0.04 -16.92 -17.27
N CYS A 823 -0.09 -15.71 -17.83
CA CYS A 823 -0.32 -14.49 -17.05
C CYS A 823 -1.64 -14.58 -16.27
N ARG A 824 -2.74 -14.94 -16.94
CA ARG A 824 -4.05 -15.11 -16.30
C ARG A 824 -4.05 -16.23 -15.24
N GLU A 825 -3.36 -17.35 -15.48
CA GLU A 825 -3.17 -18.40 -14.47
C GLU A 825 -2.43 -17.88 -13.21
N ILE A 826 -1.43 -17.02 -13.38
CA ILE A 826 -0.70 -16.40 -12.27
C ILE A 826 -1.57 -15.36 -11.56
N GLU A 827 -2.32 -14.54 -12.29
CA GLU A 827 -3.24 -13.53 -11.73
C GLU A 827 -4.36 -14.17 -10.91
N VAL A 828 -5.00 -15.23 -11.43
CA VAL A 828 -5.98 -16.02 -10.68
C VAL A 828 -5.35 -16.65 -9.44
N ARG A 829 -4.13 -17.20 -9.53
CA ARG A 829 -3.42 -17.76 -8.38
C ARG A 829 -3.03 -16.71 -7.34
N CYS A 830 -2.70 -15.48 -7.76
CA CYS A 830 -2.49 -14.36 -6.85
C CYS A 830 -3.81 -13.97 -6.16
N ALA A 831 -4.92 -13.91 -6.89
CA ALA A 831 -6.23 -13.63 -6.32
C ALA A 831 -6.71 -14.70 -5.31
N THR A 832 -6.44 -15.99 -5.56
CA THR A 832 -6.76 -17.05 -4.59
C THR A 832 -5.87 -16.97 -3.35
N LEU A 833 -4.56 -16.78 -3.51
CA LEU A 833 -3.64 -16.62 -2.37
C LEU A 833 -3.94 -15.36 -1.54
N GLU A 834 -4.39 -14.27 -2.19
CA GLU A 834 -4.91 -13.09 -1.49
C GLU A 834 -6.20 -13.39 -0.73
N ALA A 835 -7.12 -14.17 -1.29
CA ALA A 835 -8.35 -14.56 -0.61
C ALA A 835 -8.07 -15.47 0.60
N GLU A 836 -7.20 -16.47 0.44
CA GLU A 836 -6.70 -17.32 1.53
C GLU A 836 -6.01 -16.48 2.63
N SER A 837 -5.14 -15.54 2.26
CA SER A 837 -4.49 -14.62 3.21
C SER A 837 -5.51 -13.79 4.00
N LYS A 838 -6.57 -13.28 3.33
CA LYS A 838 -7.68 -12.55 3.96
C LYS A 838 -8.56 -13.43 4.86
N VAL A 839 -8.60 -14.75 4.63
CA VAL A 839 -9.25 -15.72 5.54
C VAL A 839 -8.37 -16.00 6.76
N TRP A 840 -7.09 -16.34 6.55
CA TRP A 840 -6.13 -16.55 7.65
C TRP A 840 -6.00 -15.34 8.58
N GLN A 841 -6.09 -14.11 8.04
CA GLN A 841 -6.14 -12.90 8.86
C GLN A 841 -7.39 -12.87 9.75
N LYS A 842 -8.57 -13.18 9.23
CA LYS A 842 -9.81 -13.22 10.02
C LYS A 842 -9.77 -14.30 11.09
N GLU A 843 -9.28 -15.50 10.78
CA GLU A 843 -9.12 -16.57 11.77
C GLU A 843 -8.14 -16.18 12.89
N LYS A 844 -7.08 -15.43 12.56
CA LYS A 844 -6.16 -14.85 13.53
C LYS A 844 -6.81 -13.77 14.41
N GLU A 845 -7.67 -12.92 13.84
CA GLU A 845 -8.44 -11.92 14.58
C GLU A 845 -9.49 -12.57 15.49
N GLU A 846 -10.23 -13.57 15.00
CA GLU A 846 -11.21 -14.34 15.78
C GLU A 846 -10.57 -15.20 16.88
N SER A 847 -9.38 -15.75 16.65
CA SER A 847 -8.63 -16.47 17.70
C SER A 847 -8.04 -15.51 18.73
N ALA A 848 -7.56 -14.32 18.32
CA ALA A 848 -7.17 -13.27 19.26
C ALA A 848 -8.35 -12.83 20.15
N VAL A 849 -9.53 -12.59 19.59
CA VAL A 849 -10.74 -12.24 20.36
C VAL A 849 -11.12 -13.36 21.34
N ARG A 850 -11.07 -14.63 20.92
CA ARG A 850 -11.32 -15.80 21.81
C ARG A 850 -10.29 -15.90 22.94
N CYS A 851 -9.01 -15.67 22.65
CA CYS A 851 -7.96 -15.60 23.66
C CYS A 851 -8.18 -14.45 24.64
N GLU A 852 -8.58 -13.26 24.18
CA GLU A 852 -8.90 -12.15 25.08
C GLU A 852 -10.14 -12.40 25.95
N SER A 853 -11.19 -13.05 25.42
CA SER A 853 -12.36 -13.40 26.25
C SER A 853 -11.98 -14.40 27.34
N LEU A 854 -11.21 -15.44 26.99
CA LEU A 854 -10.70 -16.41 27.95
C LEU A 854 -9.78 -15.75 29.00
N ARG A 855 -8.96 -14.78 28.58
CA ARG A 855 -8.12 -13.97 29.48
C ARG A 855 -8.96 -13.15 30.46
N ARG A 856 -10.04 -12.51 29.99
CA ARG A 856 -10.99 -11.75 30.83
C ARG A 856 -11.76 -12.65 31.81
N ASP A 857 -12.11 -13.86 31.40
CA ASP A 857 -12.77 -14.84 32.27
C ASP A 857 -11.81 -15.48 33.28
N HIS A 858 -10.53 -15.65 32.92
CA HIS A 858 -9.48 -16.00 33.88
C HIS A 858 -9.24 -14.86 34.90
N GLU A 859 -9.18 -13.60 34.47
CA GLU A 859 -9.11 -12.44 35.39
C GLU A 859 -10.30 -12.40 36.36
N ARG A 860 -11.52 -12.67 35.87
CA ARG A 860 -12.73 -12.78 36.71
C ARG A 860 -12.64 -13.93 37.71
N LEU A 861 -12.14 -15.10 37.30
CA LEU A 861 -11.96 -16.26 38.17
C LEU A 861 -10.91 -15.99 39.25
N THR A 862 -9.75 -15.44 38.88
CA THR A 862 -8.68 -15.08 39.82
C THR A 862 -9.15 -14.02 40.83
N ALA A 863 -9.91 -13.02 40.38
CA ALA A 863 -10.51 -12.03 41.29
C ALA A 863 -11.61 -12.60 42.21
N LEU A 864 -12.23 -13.72 41.84
CA LEU A 864 -13.16 -14.47 42.70
C LEU A 864 -12.39 -15.35 43.70
N GLN A 865 -11.32 -16.01 43.28
CA GLN A 865 -10.43 -16.79 44.15
C GLN A 865 -9.81 -15.89 45.25
N GLN A 866 -9.27 -14.73 44.88
CA GLN A 866 -8.71 -13.76 45.84
C GLN A 866 -9.74 -13.27 46.88
N ARG A 867 -11.02 -13.17 46.51
CA ARG A 867 -12.10 -12.84 47.46
C ARG A 867 -12.40 -14.00 48.39
N GLN A 868 -12.47 -15.23 47.87
CA GLN A 868 -12.67 -16.43 48.69
C GLN A 868 -11.49 -16.67 49.64
N GLU A 869 -10.26 -16.41 49.21
CA GLU A 869 -9.06 -16.44 50.06
C GLU A 869 -9.17 -15.42 51.20
N ALA A 870 -9.51 -14.16 50.91
CA ALA A 870 -9.71 -13.14 51.93
C ALA A 870 -10.88 -13.46 52.90
N GLU A 871 -11.99 -14.01 52.40
CA GLU A 871 -13.12 -14.46 53.22
C GLU A 871 -12.72 -15.63 54.15
N LEU A 872 -11.88 -16.55 53.66
CA LEU A 872 -11.32 -17.65 54.46
C LEU A 872 -10.29 -17.16 55.49
N GLU A 873 -9.42 -16.22 55.15
CA GLU A 873 -8.51 -15.58 56.11
C GLU A 873 -9.28 -14.84 57.21
N GLU A 874 -10.33 -14.10 56.87
CA GLU A 874 -11.24 -13.48 57.84
C GLU A 874 -11.90 -14.53 58.76
N LEU A 875 -12.36 -15.66 58.22
CA LEU A 875 -12.96 -16.74 59.01
C LEU A 875 -11.94 -17.44 59.93
N LEU A 876 -10.71 -17.64 59.46
CA LEU A 876 -9.60 -18.17 60.26
C LEU A 876 -9.20 -17.19 61.38
N ALA A 877 -9.16 -15.89 61.09
CA ALA A 877 -8.93 -14.85 62.10
C ALA A 877 -10.04 -14.86 63.17
N LYS A 878 -11.32 -14.86 62.76
CA LYS A 878 -12.48 -14.98 63.65
C LYS A 878 -12.45 -16.26 64.49
N HIS A 879 -12.07 -17.40 63.91
CA HIS A 879 -11.87 -18.65 64.65
C HIS A 879 -10.72 -18.55 65.66
N SER A 880 -9.59 -17.93 65.30
CA SER A 880 -8.45 -17.74 66.22
C SER A 880 -8.82 -16.87 67.42
N GLN A 881 -9.63 -15.82 67.21
CA GLN A 881 -10.18 -14.96 68.25
C GLN A 881 -11.18 -15.69 69.15
N LEU A 882 -12.06 -16.51 68.55
CA LEU A 882 -12.98 -17.36 69.32
C LEU A 882 -12.21 -18.38 70.18
N LYS A 883 -11.12 -18.94 69.65
CA LYS A 883 -10.25 -19.91 70.32
C LYS A 883 -9.42 -19.29 71.46
N SER A 884 -8.94 -18.06 71.31
CA SER A 884 -8.29 -17.33 72.40
C SER A 884 -9.30 -16.90 73.47
N SER A 885 -10.51 -16.48 73.08
CA SER A 885 -11.63 -16.21 73.99
C SER A 885 -12.03 -17.45 74.80
N SER A 886 -12.21 -18.61 74.15
CA SER A 886 -12.49 -19.89 74.82
C SER A 886 -11.41 -20.22 75.86
N ARG A 887 -10.13 -20.15 75.48
CA ARG A 887 -9.01 -20.38 76.41
C ARG A 887 -9.01 -19.40 77.59
N GLY A 888 -9.40 -18.13 77.37
CA GLY A 888 -9.56 -17.13 78.42
C GLY A 888 -10.68 -17.49 79.40
N VAL A 889 -11.86 -17.88 78.89
CA VAL A 889 -13.00 -18.32 79.71
C VAL A 889 -12.66 -19.62 80.46
N GLU A 890 -11.99 -20.59 79.82
CA GLU A 890 -11.52 -21.80 80.51
C GLU A 890 -10.48 -21.48 81.61
N ALA A 891 -9.61 -20.49 81.41
CA ALA A 891 -8.64 -20.07 82.42
C ALA A 891 -9.34 -19.40 83.61
N GLN A 892 -10.29 -18.50 83.37
CA GLN A 892 -11.14 -17.91 84.40
C GLN A 892 -11.94 -18.99 85.16
N TYR A 893 -12.48 -19.99 84.44
CA TYR A 893 -13.20 -21.10 85.06
C TYR A 893 -12.29 -21.95 85.96
N ARG A 894 -11.07 -22.30 85.51
CA ARG A 894 -10.07 -23.01 86.34
C ARG A 894 -9.63 -22.20 87.56
N GLU A 895 -9.50 -20.88 87.43
CA GLU A 895 -9.20 -19.99 88.55
C GLU A 895 -10.35 -19.94 89.56
N LEU A 896 -11.61 -19.88 89.09
CA LEU A 896 -12.79 -19.96 89.95
C LEU A 896 -12.91 -21.32 90.65
N GLU A 897 -12.58 -22.42 89.98
CA GLU A 897 -12.49 -23.75 90.62
C GLU A 897 -11.39 -23.81 91.68
N ALA A 898 -10.23 -23.19 91.45
CA ALA A 898 -9.14 -23.13 92.43
C ALA A 898 -9.56 -22.32 93.67
N ARG A 899 -10.07 -21.10 93.47
CA ARG A 899 -10.63 -20.26 94.55
C ARG A 899 -11.77 -20.95 95.30
N HIS A 900 -12.60 -21.73 94.61
CA HIS A 900 -13.66 -22.52 95.26
C HIS A 900 -13.08 -23.65 96.14
N LYS A 901 -12.03 -24.34 95.69
CA LYS A 901 -11.32 -25.36 96.50
C LYS A 901 -10.67 -24.71 97.73
N GLU A 902 -10.01 -23.57 97.58
CA GLU A 902 -9.44 -22.78 98.70
C GLU A 902 -10.52 -22.33 99.71
N LEU A 903 -11.69 -21.92 99.24
CA LEU A 903 -12.85 -21.58 100.09
C LEU A 903 -13.43 -22.82 100.80
N MET A 904 -13.45 -23.98 100.15
CA MET A 904 -13.89 -25.23 100.78
C MET A 904 -12.87 -25.75 101.82
N GLU A 905 -11.57 -25.63 101.55
CA GLU A 905 -10.51 -25.96 102.51
C GLU A 905 -10.49 -25.02 103.72
N SER A 906 -10.60 -23.70 103.50
CA SER A 906 -10.65 -22.73 104.59
C SER A 906 -11.93 -22.88 105.41
N LYS A 907 -13.08 -23.19 104.77
CA LYS A 907 -14.30 -23.61 105.46
C LYS A 907 -14.06 -24.88 106.31
N ALA A 908 -13.43 -25.92 105.77
CA ALA A 908 -13.15 -27.15 106.53
C ALA A 908 -12.27 -26.87 107.77
N LYS A 909 -11.21 -26.08 107.62
CA LYS A 909 -10.32 -25.64 108.71
C LYS A 909 -11.07 -24.81 109.77
N LEU A 910 -12.03 -23.98 109.36
CA LEU A 910 -12.93 -23.27 110.30
C LEU A 910 -13.88 -24.22 111.02
N GLU A 911 -14.52 -25.17 110.31
CA GLU A 911 -15.36 -26.20 110.95
C GLU A 911 -14.56 -27.14 111.88
N GLU A 912 -13.25 -27.30 111.67
CA GLU A 912 -12.36 -28.03 112.59
C GLU A 912 -12.05 -27.17 113.83
N ALA A 913 -11.65 -25.91 113.66
CA ALA A 913 -11.42 -24.98 114.76
C ALA A 913 -12.69 -24.74 115.62
N GLU A 914 -13.88 -24.70 115.01
CA GLU A 914 -15.16 -24.64 115.73
C GLU A 914 -15.39 -25.89 116.59
N LYS A 915 -15.06 -27.09 116.08
CA LYS A 915 -15.13 -28.35 116.85
C LYS A 915 -14.11 -28.38 117.98
N GLU A 916 -12.90 -27.87 117.77
CA GLU A 916 -11.88 -27.77 118.82
C GLU A 916 -12.31 -26.80 119.93
N VAL A 917 -12.78 -25.60 119.56
CA VAL A 917 -13.32 -24.60 120.50
C VAL A 917 -14.55 -25.13 121.24
N GLN A 918 -15.42 -25.91 120.58
CA GLN A 918 -16.55 -26.57 121.24
C GLN A 918 -16.08 -27.66 122.21
N ALA A 919 -15.12 -28.50 121.83
CA ALA A 919 -14.53 -29.50 122.71
C ALA A 919 -13.72 -28.88 123.87
N GLU A 920 -13.22 -27.64 123.72
CA GLU A 920 -12.63 -26.85 124.80
C GLU A 920 -13.67 -26.25 125.74
N ARG A 921 -14.79 -25.72 125.22
CA ARG A 921 -15.94 -25.32 126.03
C ARG A 921 -16.43 -26.48 126.88
N GLU A 922 -16.62 -27.66 126.29
CA GLU A 922 -17.02 -28.88 126.99
C GLU A 922 -15.96 -29.40 127.98
N ARG A 923 -14.67 -29.11 127.77
CA ARG A 923 -13.60 -29.39 128.75
C ARG A 923 -13.63 -28.40 129.92
N MET A 924 -13.83 -27.11 129.63
CA MET A 924 -13.94 -26.05 130.65
C MET A 924 -15.22 -26.21 131.48
N GLU A 925 -16.35 -26.54 130.87
CA GLU A 925 -17.61 -26.84 131.56
C GLU A 925 -17.46 -28.05 132.48
N ARG A 926 -16.80 -29.14 132.03
CA ARG A 926 -16.45 -30.27 132.90
C ARG A 926 -15.49 -29.87 134.02
N GLY A 927 -14.47 -29.05 133.73
CA GLY A 927 -13.55 -28.52 134.74
C GLY A 927 -14.27 -27.71 135.82
N VAL A 928 -15.22 -26.85 135.44
CA VAL A 928 -16.07 -26.08 136.36
C VAL A 928 -17.03 -27.00 137.13
N GLN A 929 -17.60 -28.03 136.50
CA GLN A 929 -18.42 -29.04 137.18
C GLN A 929 -17.61 -29.83 138.22
N GLU A 930 -16.38 -30.26 137.88
CA GLU A 930 -15.48 -30.93 138.82
C GLU A 930 -15.02 -29.99 139.94
N GLN A 931 -14.71 -28.72 139.65
CA GLN A 931 -14.41 -27.72 140.68
C GLN A 931 -15.59 -27.56 141.64
N ALA A 932 -16.81 -27.40 141.10
CA ALA A 932 -18.04 -27.33 141.89
C ALA A 932 -18.39 -28.64 142.63
N ILE A 933 -17.76 -29.78 142.31
CA ILE A 933 -17.82 -31.02 143.10
C ILE A 933 -16.77 -30.99 144.20
N ARG A 934 -15.51 -30.66 143.87
CA ARG A 934 -14.39 -30.53 144.83
C ARG A 934 -14.65 -29.46 145.88
N GLU A 935 -15.32 -28.36 145.54
CA GLU A 935 -15.77 -27.33 146.48
C GLU A 935 -16.79 -27.89 147.47
N LYS A 936 -17.81 -28.63 147.00
CA LYS A 936 -18.78 -29.32 147.86
C LYS A 936 -18.13 -30.41 148.73
N GLU A 937 -17.06 -31.04 148.26
CA GLU A 937 -16.27 -32.00 149.04
C GLU A 937 -15.39 -31.31 150.08
N LEU A 938 -14.77 -30.17 149.75
CA LEU A 938 -14.06 -29.33 150.70
C LEU A 938 -14.99 -28.70 151.74
N GLU A 939 -16.23 -28.34 151.37
CA GLU A 939 -17.29 -27.93 152.30
C GLU A 939 -17.67 -29.07 153.25
N ARG A 940 -17.89 -30.30 152.73
CA ARG A 940 -18.12 -31.49 153.58
C ARG A 940 -16.95 -31.74 154.54
N LEU A 941 -15.72 -31.69 154.05
CA LEU A 941 -14.51 -31.91 154.86
C LEU A 941 -14.27 -30.78 155.88
N LYS A 942 -14.62 -29.52 155.58
CA LYS A 942 -14.65 -28.43 156.57
C LYS A 942 -15.69 -28.71 157.64
N MET A 943 -16.93 -29.03 157.26
CA MET A 943 -18.02 -29.39 158.17
C MET A 943 -17.75 -30.68 158.99
N GLU A 944 -16.79 -31.51 158.57
CA GLU A 944 -16.31 -32.68 159.30
C GLU A 944 -15.11 -32.36 160.22
N ASN A 945 -14.21 -31.48 159.80
CA ASN A 945 -13.11 -30.97 160.63
C ASN A 945 -13.64 -30.07 161.77
N GLU A 946 -14.64 -29.23 161.48
CA GLU A 946 -15.44 -28.46 162.45
C GLU A 946 -16.29 -29.33 163.40
N ARG A 947 -16.28 -30.66 163.22
CA ARG A 947 -16.82 -31.65 164.18
C ARG A 947 -15.75 -32.43 164.94
N GLN A 948 -14.47 -32.27 164.58
CA GLN A 948 -13.32 -32.94 165.21
C GLN A 948 -12.48 -32.00 166.09
N VAL A 949 -12.68 -30.69 165.95
CA VAL A 949 -12.21 -29.62 166.84
C VAL A 949 -13.24 -29.34 167.93
#